data_AF-A0A4S8LPI1-F1
#
_entry.id   AF-A0A4S8LPI1-F1
#
_cell.length_a   1.000
_cell.length_b   1.000
_cell.length_c   1.000
_cell.angle_alpha   90.00
_cell.angle_beta   90.00
_cell.angle_gamma   90.00
#
_symmetry.space_group_name_H-M   'P 1'
#
loop_
_entity.id
_entity.type
_entity.pdbx_description
1 polymer ?
#
loop_
_entity_poly.entity_id
_entity_poly.type
_entity_poly.pdbx_seq_one_letter_code
_entity_poly.pdbx_strand_id
1 'polypeptide(L)'
;MRSQSLPLYHSQPPSFPERKDSKSSSGTKVSYYIPPQQQQQQQQQQGGTLGRSNTGATSRTNRTYESHQSRSSQNSRSTHRSYRSHDSRASGNPLQRPPLVGPADSSSTLIGSAMERKVNGDAGDADPNAYIVSDTTERLEELRTLMQKEKDPLDYYLVPSEDGHNSEYVAESDQRRRYISGFTGSAGAALITMDAAYLITDSRYWVQASQQLDQNWTLVKAGAGPEYPADWVEFLIVCPRGTRVGVDGRMVTYSKVMHINSKIQTRGCKMAYPIQNLVDMIWKSKPPKSREPVFVQPVQYAGESADSKLERLRDWIRSQPPDVGQFSRGQEPKPSQIARATLITHLPSIAYLLNLRGSDIPYNPLFHAFLYVGLQKTVLFLESFKSNDQVTEYLSSLGIERRDYTEIWNFLRKRDWDFSEGKIIITPDTSYTISLVISHMRCMVLQSFVEEMMGRKNKTELDGLRRAYLRDGVAFTQFLAWLETKLSDGYDITEWEASHRLNEFRKKQKNFMGQAYEPISASGPNAALPHYSAKKRTASMIDRNLPYLNDSGGQYLDGTCDTTRTVHFGRPDNEMCEAYTRVLQGHIAIDQAIFPKGTSGYQLDVLARKALWKDGLNYGHGTGHGFGSFLTVHEGPHSFSSRVPLEPGNVITIEPGFYNEGRWGMRIESALVVTPARTRGSFGGENNWLCFERLTAVPIQTRMVKDSMLTKEEKMWLKEHNQKCYDLLAPYMKDDKRALKWLRRESDRGIGLANPGPGGIAIDWG
;
A
#
# COMPACT_ATOMS: atom_id res chain seq x y z
N MET A 1 -41.89 -21.80 6.15
CA MET A 1 -40.95 -22.65 5.37
C MET A 1 -39.57 -22.46 5.99
N ARG A 2 -38.93 -23.55 6.41
CA ARG A 2 -37.75 -23.54 7.30
C ARG A 2 -36.53 -22.89 6.61
N SER A 3 -35.90 -21.91 7.27
CA SER A 3 -34.60 -21.37 6.88
C SER A 3 -33.56 -22.48 7.01
N GLN A 4 -32.76 -22.68 5.96
CA GLN A 4 -31.56 -23.52 6.02
C GLN A 4 -30.38 -22.60 6.32
N SER A 5 -29.78 -22.78 7.50
CA SER A 5 -28.49 -22.20 7.85
C SER A 5 -27.40 -22.73 6.91
N LEU A 6 -26.39 -21.89 6.65
CA LEU A 6 -25.18 -22.26 5.91
C LEU A 6 -24.49 -23.47 6.58
N PRO A 7 -23.73 -24.30 5.83
CA PRO A 7 -22.92 -25.36 6.43
C PRO A 7 -22.01 -24.77 7.50
N LEU A 8 -22.18 -25.21 8.75
CA LEU A 8 -21.38 -24.77 9.89
C LEU A 8 -19.94 -25.26 9.72
N TYR A 9 -19.00 -24.32 9.58
CA TYR A 9 -17.57 -24.60 9.77
C TYR A 9 -17.31 -24.73 11.27
N HIS A 10 -17.34 -25.95 11.79
CA HIS A 10 -17.07 -26.20 13.21
C HIS A 10 -15.58 -25.98 13.54
N SER A 11 -15.29 -24.96 14.35
CA SER A 11 -14.01 -24.78 15.03
C SER A 11 -13.96 -25.63 16.31
N GLN A 12 -13.52 -26.88 16.19
CA GLN A 12 -13.11 -27.72 17.32
C GLN A 12 -11.80 -28.45 16.93
N PRO A 13 -10.72 -28.34 17.72
CA PRO A 13 -9.50 -29.11 17.44
C PRO A 13 -9.75 -30.59 17.77
N PRO A 14 -9.32 -31.55 16.92
CA PRO A 14 -9.41 -32.96 17.28
C PRO A 14 -8.39 -33.27 18.38
N SER A 15 -8.89 -33.83 19.48
CA SER A 15 -8.09 -34.48 20.50
C SER A 15 -7.41 -35.72 19.91
N PHE A 16 -6.10 -35.83 20.09
CA PHE A 16 -5.32 -37.00 19.70
C PHE A 16 -5.53 -38.15 20.70
N PRO A 17 -5.89 -39.37 20.27
CA PRO A 17 -5.66 -40.56 21.07
C PRO A 17 -4.30 -41.19 20.75
N GLU A 18 -3.65 -41.67 21.80
CA GLU A 18 -2.37 -42.38 21.82
C GLU A 18 -2.29 -43.54 20.80
N ARG A 19 -1.16 -43.62 20.10
CA ARG A 19 -0.82 -44.77 19.26
C ARG A 19 -0.42 -45.96 20.13
N LYS A 20 -1.16 -47.06 20.03
CA LYS A 20 -0.66 -48.41 20.30
C LYS A 20 -0.20 -49.05 18.99
N ASP A 21 1.02 -49.56 19.00
CA ASP A 21 1.62 -50.35 17.92
C ASP A 21 0.82 -51.61 17.62
N SER A 22 0.58 -51.88 16.34
CA SER A 22 0.50 -53.26 15.84
C SER A 22 0.91 -53.35 14.38
N LYS A 23 1.83 -54.26 14.12
CA LYS A 23 2.27 -54.73 12.80
C LYS A 23 1.12 -55.49 12.12
N SER A 24 0.83 -55.21 10.87
CA SER A 24 0.55 -56.28 9.89
C SER A 24 0.63 -55.77 8.45
N SER A 25 1.15 -56.65 7.61
CA SER A 25 1.43 -56.55 6.19
C SER A 25 0.20 -56.86 5.34
N SER A 26 -0.02 -56.10 4.26
CA SER A 26 -0.47 -56.64 2.98
C SER A 26 -0.47 -55.53 1.92
N GLY A 27 0.25 -55.75 0.82
CA GLY A 27 0.39 -54.81 -0.26
C GLY A 27 -0.79 -54.79 -1.23
N THR A 28 -0.96 -53.64 -1.89
CA THR A 28 -1.73 -53.52 -3.13
C THR A 28 -0.99 -52.56 -4.06
N LYS A 29 -0.68 -53.05 -5.26
CA LYS A 29 -0.03 -52.31 -6.37
C LYS A 29 -0.92 -51.17 -6.85
N VAL A 30 -0.34 -49.99 -7.07
CA VAL A 30 -0.95 -48.90 -7.84
C VAL A 30 -0.04 -48.59 -9.04
N SER A 31 -0.63 -48.67 -10.22
CA SER A 31 -0.02 -48.43 -11.53
C SER A 31 0.01 -46.94 -11.84
N TYR A 32 1.18 -46.39 -12.19
CA TYR A 32 1.32 -45.01 -12.67
C TYR A 32 1.18 -44.94 -14.20
N TYR A 33 0.29 -44.07 -14.67
CA TYR A 33 0.09 -43.73 -16.07
C TYR A 33 1.05 -42.59 -16.46
N ILE A 34 1.88 -42.81 -17.48
CA ILE A 34 2.85 -41.84 -18.04
C ILE A 34 2.33 -41.38 -19.41
N PRO A 35 2.21 -40.06 -19.71
CA PRO A 35 1.83 -39.60 -21.04
C PRO A 35 3.03 -39.63 -22.01
N PRO A 36 2.82 -39.93 -23.31
CA PRO A 36 3.92 -40.10 -24.27
C PRO A 36 4.49 -38.76 -24.79
N GLN A 37 5.81 -38.76 -24.97
CA GLN A 37 6.63 -37.73 -25.61
C GLN A 37 6.31 -37.61 -27.10
N GLN A 38 6.13 -36.37 -27.60
CA GLN A 38 6.03 -36.09 -29.03
C GLN A 38 7.44 -36.06 -29.65
N GLN A 39 7.61 -36.88 -30.69
CA GLN A 39 8.80 -36.97 -31.52
C GLN A 39 8.95 -35.76 -32.45
N GLN A 40 10.17 -35.27 -32.54
CA GLN A 40 10.65 -34.35 -33.57
C GLN A 40 10.60 -35.01 -34.95
N GLN A 41 10.03 -34.32 -35.95
CA GLN A 41 10.29 -34.59 -37.36
C GLN A 41 11.11 -33.45 -37.95
N GLN A 42 12.32 -33.81 -38.38
CA GLN A 42 13.10 -33.07 -39.36
C GLN A 42 12.50 -33.32 -40.74
N GLN A 43 12.27 -32.26 -41.52
CA GLN A 43 12.33 -32.33 -42.97
C GLN A 43 13.14 -31.15 -43.49
N GLN A 44 14.05 -31.50 -44.38
CA GLN A 44 15.01 -30.65 -45.05
C GLN A 44 14.72 -30.75 -46.55
N GLN A 45 14.95 -29.64 -47.27
CA GLN A 45 15.38 -29.51 -48.67
C GLN A 45 14.44 -28.86 -49.71
N GLN A 46 14.99 -27.75 -50.24
CA GLN A 46 15.08 -27.31 -51.65
C GLN A 46 13.78 -26.88 -52.36
N GLY A 47 13.72 -25.82 -53.18
CA GLY A 47 14.67 -24.87 -53.76
C GLY A 47 13.93 -24.14 -54.92
N GLY A 48 14.27 -22.88 -55.25
CA GLY A 48 13.62 -22.21 -56.40
C GLY A 48 13.73 -20.68 -56.51
N THR A 49 14.94 -20.24 -56.86
CA THR A 49 15.40 -19.06 -57.65
C THR A 49 14.47 -17.99 -58.28
N LEU A 50 15.03 -16.76 -58.29
CA LEU A 50 15.05 -15.68 -59.32
C LEU A 50 14.17 -14.43 -59.18
N GLY A 51 14.83 -13.25 -59.22
CA GLY A 51 14.21 -11.95 -59.52
C GLY A 51 14.99 -10.71 -59.04
N ARG A 52 16.03 -10.29 -59.77
CA ARG A 52 16.79 -9.03 -59.61
C ARG A 52 15.97 -7.79 -60.01
N SER A 53 16.19 -6.64 -59.36
CA SER A 53 16.54 -5.38 -60.04
C SER A 53 17.08 -4.29 -59.08
N ASN A 54 18.28 -3.79 -59.42
CA ASN A 54 18.95 -2.56 -58.96
C ASN A 54 18.05 -1.31 -59.12
N THR A 55 18.23 -0.21 -58.38
CA THR A 55 19.27 0.86 -58.49
C THR A 55 19.23 1.73 -57.21
N GLY A 56 20.22 2.51 -56.78
CA GLY A 56 21.53 2.92 -57.27
C GLY A 56 22.22 3.76 -56.16
N ALA A 57 23.55 3.70 -56.14
CA ALA A 57 24.48 4.46 -55.27
C ALA A 57 24.46 5.97 -55.61
N THR A 58 24.94 6.92 -54.80
CA THR A 58 26.38 7.20 -54.60
C THR A 58 26.67 8.33 -53.58
N SER A 59 27.57 8.02 -52.64
CA SER A 59 28.82 8.71 -52.21
C SER A 59 28.92 10.13 -51.61
N ARG A 60 29.60 10.15 -50.43
CA ARG A 60 30.81 10.93 -49.99
C ARG A 60 30.73 12.47 -50.03
N THR A 61 31.27 13.29 -49.12
CA THR A 61 32.56 13.40 -48.38
C THR A 61 32.37 14.45 -47.25
N ASN A 62 32.84 14.31 -45.99
CA ASN A 62 34.19 14.44 -45.41
C ASN A 62 34.56 15.85 -44.89
N ARG A 63 35.22 15.89 -43.71
CA ARG A 63 36.03 16.97 -43.05
C ARG A 63 35.29 18.11 -42.29
N THR A 64 35.80 18.74 -41.22
CA THR A 64 36.66 18.47 -40.02
C THR A 64 37.02 19.85 -39.41
N TYR A 65 37.21 19.92 -38.07
CA TYR A 65 37.90 20.98 -37.28
C TYR A 65 37.25 22.40 -37.28
N GLU A 66 37.30 23.26 -36.26
CA GLU A 66 38.21 23.43 -35.12
C GLU A 66 37.58 24.36 -34.04
N SER A 67 38.18 24.35 -32.86
CA SER A 67 37.94 25.14 -31.64
C SER A 67 38.24 26.64 -31.75
N HIS A 68 37.70 27.49 -30.84
CA HIS A 68 38.49 28.50 -30.09
C HIS A 68 37.71 29.13 -28.90
N GLN A 69 38.45 29.34 -27.80
CA GLN A 69 38.11 30.12 -26.60
C GLN A 69 38.42 31.61 -26.79
N SER A 70 37.75 32.52 -26.05
CA SER A 70 38.41 33.49 -25.11
C SER A 70 37.51 34.63 -24.58
N ARG A 71 37.42 34.72 -23.24
CA ARG A 71 37.61 35.85 -22.29
C ARG A 71 37.07 37.29 -22.50
N SER A 72 36.28 37.72 -21.50
CA SER A 72 36.36 38.91 -20.59
C SER A 72 36.40 40.37 -21.08
N SER A 73 35.60 41.24 -20.43
CA SER A 73 36.02 42.55 -19.88
C SER A 73 35.02 43.13 -18.86
N GLN A 74 35.51 44.00 -17.96
CA GLN A 74 34.86 44.62 -16.80
C GLN A 74 34.61 46.14 -17.00
N ASN A 75 33.80 46.72 -16.09
CA ASN A 75 33.91 48.04 -15.42
C ASN A 75 33.36 49.35 -16.03
N SER A 76 32.47 50.02 -15.26
CA SER A 76 32.58 51.40 -14.68
C SER A 76 31.28 51.70 -13.88
N ARG A 77 31.26 52.06 -12.58
CA ARG A 77 31.53 53.34 -11.84
C ARG A 77 30.71 54.54 -12.38
N SER A 78 30.04 55.45 -11.63
CA SER A 78 29.95 55.80 -10.19
C SER A 78 28.96 56.97 -9.94
N THR A 79 28.64 57.23 -8.65
CA THR A 79 28.38 58.54 -7.94
C THR A 79 27.01 59.27 -8.08
N HIS A 80 26.38 59.98 -7.10
CA HIS A 80 26.74 60.57 -5.79
C HIS A 80 25.49 60.97 -4.93
N ARG A 81 25.64 60.98 -3.56
CA ARG A 81 25.19 61.91 -2.46
C ARG A 81 23.92 62.80 -2.57
N SER A 82 23.23 63.33 -1.54
CA SER A 82 23.02 63.18 -0.06
C SER A 82 22.20 64.40 0.47
N TYR A 83 21.68 64.34 1.73
CA TYR A 83 21.05 65.36 2.63
C TYR A 83 19.51 65.44 2.63
N ARG A 84 18.75 65.10 3.70
CA ARG A 84 18.57 65.54 5.13
C ARG A 84 17.46 66.60 5.32
N SER A 85 16.45 66.27 6.14
CA SER A 85 15.79 67.18 7.11
C SER A 85 14.97 66.40 8.16
N HIS A 86 14.65 67.08 9.26
CA HIS A 86 14.33 66.62 10.63
C HIS A 86 12.83 66.41 10.97
N ASP A 87 12.60 65.63 12.05
CA ASP A 87 11.53 65.67 13.09
C ASP A 87 10.04 65.57 12.65
N SER A 88 9.08 64.89 13.30
CA SER A 88 8.91 64.38 14.68
C SER A 88 7.70 63.40 14.77
N ARG A 89 7.75 62.52 15.79
CA ARG A 89 6.66 61.85 16.57
C ARG A 89 5.35 61.38 15.89
N ALA A 90 5.08 60.07 15.91
CA ALA A 90 4.15 59.41 16.86
C ALA A 90 3.67 58.01 16.39
N SER A 91 3.59 57.09 17.37
CA SER A 91 2.74 55.88 17.47
C SER A 91 2.80 54.79 16.39
N GLY A 92 3.41 53.65 16.72
CA GLY A 92 3.22 52.37 16.03
C GLY A 92 3.94 51.23 16.76
N ASN A 93 3.19 50.35 17.44
CA ASN A 93 3.67 49.13 18.10
C ASN A 93 4.41 48.21 17.11
N PRO A 94 5.63 47.72 17.42
CA PRO A 94 6.31 46.73 16.59
C PRO A 94 5.93 45.30 16.98
N LEU A 95 5.59 44.50 15.96
CA LEU A 95 5.59 43.04 15.98
C LEU A 95 6.97 42.54 16.44
N GLN A 96 7.04 41.95 17.64
CA GLN A 96 8.24 41.31 18.15
C GLN A 96 8.52 40.02 17.38
N ARG A 97 9.68 39.99 16.70
CA ARG A 97 10.41 38.75 16.42
C ARG A 97 10.93 38.17 17.74
N PRO A 98 10.88 36.84 17.98
CA PRO A 98 11.67 36.23 19.03
C PRO A 98 13.12 35.96 18.55
N PRO A 99 14.10 36.00 19.46
CA PRO A 99 15.52 36.07 19.13
C PRO A 99 16.17 34.70 18.89
N LEU A 100 17.27 34.73 18.13
CA LEU A 100 18.31 33.70 18.11
C LEU A 100 18.91 33.53 19.51
N VAL A 101 18.91 32.30 20.03
CA VAL A 101 19.74 31.87 21.17
C VAL A 101 20.42 30.55 20.81
N GLY A 102 21.72 30.50 21.03
CA GLY A 102 22.62 29.36 20.80
C GLY A 102 22.46 28.21 21.81
N PRO A 103 23.40 27.25 21.83
CA PRO A 103 23.15 25.86 22.19
C PRO A 103 23.19 25.65 23.71
N ALA A 104 22.10 25.12 24.25
CA ALA A 104 22.10 24.48 25.55
C ALA A 104 20.99 23.43 25.61
N ASP A 105 21.40 22.20 25.89
CA ASP A 105 20.54 21.11 26.33
C ASP A 105 19.60 21.57 27.44
N SER A 106 18.31 21.29 27.28
CA SER A 106 17.37 21.23 28.39
C SER A 106 16.45 20.05 28.17
N SER A 107 16.94 18.93 28.70
CA SER A 107 16.23 17.73 29.08
C SER A 107 15.02 18.05 29.96
N SER A 108 13.84 18.11 29.33
CA SER A 108 12.56 17.91 29.99
C SER A 108 11.61 17.29 28.98
N THR A 109 11.85 16.02 28.68
CA THR A 109 10.87 15.17 28.00
C THR A 109 9.97 14.56 29.08
N LEU A 110 8.66 14.82 28.94
CA LEU A 110 7.53 14.20 29.64
C LEU A 110 7.56 12.66 29.58
N ILE A 111 8.49 12.02 30.27
CA ILE A 111 8.47 10.59 30.58
C ILE A 111 8.93 10.47 32.03
N GLY A 112 7.97 10.60 32.94
CA GLY A 112 8.21 10.28 34.36
C GLY A 112 8.61 8.82 34.51
N SER A 113 9.41 8.52 35.52
CA SER A 113 9.84 7.15 35.82
C SER A 113 8.62 6.26 36.10
N ALA A 114 8.73 4.94 35.85
CA ALA A 114 7.67 3.98 36.21
C ALA A 114 7.26 4.07 37.69
N MET A 115 8.16 4.56 38.55
CA MET A 115 7.92 4.80 39.97
C MET A 115 6.99 6.00 40.22
N GLU A 116 7.09 7.08 39.45
CA GLU A 116 6.16 8.23 39.54
C GLU A 116 4.75 7.88 39.04
N ARG A 117 4.63 6.98 38.06
CA ARG A 117 3.32 6.50 37.57
C ARG A 117 2.63 5.55 38.57
N LYS A 118 3.40 4.74 39.32
CA LYS A 118 2.87 3.88 40.39
C LYS A 118 2.33 4.67 41.59
N VAL A 119 2.91 5.84 41.88
CA VAL A 119 2.48 6.70 43.00
C VAL A 119 1.17 7.45 42.70
N ASN A 120 0.82 7.65 41.42
CA ASN A 120 -0.36 8.40 40.99
C ASN A 120 -1.63 7.55 40.77
N GLY A 121 -1.64 6.27 41.12
CA GLY A 121 -2.89 5.51 41.34
C GLY A 121 -3.74 5.13 40.10
N ASP A 122 -3.18 5.10 38.89
CA ASP A 122 -3.92 4.74 37.66
C ASP A 122 -3.88 3.23 37.29
N ALA A 123 -3.64 2.34 38.27
CA ALA A 123 -3.71 0.90 38.06
C ALA A 123 -5.01 0.32 38.64
N GLY A 124 -6.12 0.50 37.92
CA GLY A 124 -7.33 -0.29 38.14
C GLY A 124 -7.18 -1.68 37.52
N ASP A 125 -7.70 -2.70 38.22
CA ASP A 125 -7.79 -4.13 37.85
C ASP A 125 -8.63 -4.39 36.57
N ALA A 126 -8.31 -3.74 35.45
CA ALA A 126 -8.82 -4.08 34.14
C ALA A 126 -7.70 -4.77 33.35
N ASP A 127 -8.02 -5.88 32.69
CA ASP A 127 -7.10 -6.53 31.75
C ASP A 127 -6.60 -5.48 30.73
N PRO A 128 -5.29 -5.16 30.71
CA PRO A 128 -4.73 -4.16 29.81
C PRO A 128 -4.90 -4.51 28.32
N ASN A 129 -5.29 -5.75 28.01
CA ASN A 129 -5.58 -6.24 26.66
C ASN A 129 -7.08 -6.29 26.31
N ALA A 130 -7.99 -5.91 27.21
CA ALA A 130 -9.43 -5.95 26.92
C ALA A 130 -9.82 -4.82 25.95
N TYR A 131 -10.00 -5.15 24.67
CA TYR A 131 -10.70 -4.29 23.74
C TYR A 131 -12.11 -3.99 24.29
N ILE A 132 -12.52 -2.73 24.25
CA ILE A 132 -13.91 -2.37 24.56
C ILE A 132 -14.76 -2.90 23.41
N VAL A 133 -15.36 -4.08 23.61
CA VAL A 133 -16.29 -4.69 22.66
C VAL A 133 -17.56 -3.84 22.62
N SER A 134 -17.88 -3.29 21.45
CA SER A 134 -19.12 -2.54 21.26
C SER A 134 -20.28 -3.52 21.17
N ASP A 135 -21.32 -3.34 21.99
CA ASP A 135 -22.60 -4.03 21.78
C ASP A 135 -23.23 -3.53 20.45
N THR A 136 -23.52 -4.46 19.55
CA THR A 136 -24.08 -4.21 18.22
C THR A 136 -25.53 -4.66 18.07
N THR A 137 -26.17 -5.14 19.15
CA THR A 137 -27.53 -5.73 19.13
C THR A 137 -28.56 -4.78 18.52
N GLU A 138 -28.68 -3.55 19.05
CA GLU A 138 -29.63 -2.54 18.56
C GLU A 138 -29.35 -2.17 17.09
N ARG A 139 -28.07 -2.04 16.70
CA ARG A 139 -27.69 -1.69 15.32
C ARG A 139 -28.15 -2.76 14.32
N LEU A 140 -28.02 -4.05 14.69
CA LEU A 140 -28.45 -5.17 13.87
C LEU A 140 -29.98 -5.25 13.78
N GLU A 141 -30.70 -5.00 14.87
CA GLU A 141 -32.17 -4.98 14.88
C GLU A 141 -32.76 -3.85 14.02
N GLU A 142 -32.22 -2.63 14.14
CA GLU A 142 -32.62 -1.50 13.30
C GLU A 142 -32.32 -1.80 11.82
N LEU A 143 -31.14 -2.37 11.49
CA LEU A 143 -30.78 -2.74 10.12
C LEU A 143 -31.73 -3.80 9.53
N ARG A 144 -32.03 -4.87 10.29
CA ARG A 144 -32.96 -5.94 9.87
C ARG A 144 -34.37 -5.40 9.64
N THR A 145 -34.80 -4.43 10.44
CA THR A 145 -36.07 -3.74 10.21
C THR A 145 -36.09 -2.99 8.88
N LEU A 146 -34.99 -2.33 8.51
CA LEU A 146 -34.86 -1.68 7.20
C LEU A 146 -34.83 -2.70 6.05
N MET A 147 -34.12 -3.82 6.21
CA MET A 147 -34.09 -4.91 5.22
C MET A 147 -35.50 -5.43 4.89
N GLN A 148 -36.39 -5.54 5.87
CA GLN A 148 -37.79 -5.94 5.67
C GLN A 148 -38.67 -4.85 5.03
N LYS A 149 -38.35 -3.57 5.28
CA LYS A 149 -39.09 -2.41 4.76
C LYS A 149 -38.75 -2.04 3.33
N GLU A 150 -37.67 -2.57 2.77
CA GLU A 150 -37.41 -2.46 1.34
C GLU A 150 -38.62 -2.94 0.54
N LYS A 151 -38.92 -2.30 -0.60
CA LYS A 151 -40.03 -2.68 -1.50
C LYS A 151 -40.04 -4.19 -1.77
N ASP A 152 -38.84 -4.72 -1.84
CA ASP A 152 -38.48 -6.10 -2.09
C ASP A 152 -37.64 -6.59 -0.90
N PRO A 153 -38.24 -7.23 0.12
CA PRO A 153 -37.58 -7.57 1.39
C PRO A 153 -36.27 -8.34 1.24
N LEU A 154 -35.19 -7.86 1.84
CA LEU A 154 -33.86 -8.47 1.70
C LEU A 154 -33.68 -9.62 2.70
N ASP A 155 -33.08 -10.72 2.25
CA ASP A 155 -32.72 -11.83 3.15
C ASP A 155 -31.34 -11.58 3.76
N TYR A 156 -30.43 -11.01 2.97
CA TYR A 156 -29.02 -10.77 3.30
C TYR A 156 -28.70 -9.30 2.99
N TYR A 157 -27.85 -8.67 3.80
CA TYR A 157 -27.30 -7.35 3.53
C TYR A 157 -25.78 -7.37 3.69
N LEU A 158 -25.08 -7.03 2.60
CA LEU A 158 -23.63 -6.98 2.53
C LEU A 158 -23.13 -5.56 2.79
N VAL A 159 -22.16 -5.44 3.70
CA VAL A 159 -21.45 -4.21 4.02
C VAL A 159 -19.95 -4.45 3.81
N PRO A 160 -19.40 -4.11 2.63
CA PRO A 160 -17.97 -4.21 2.37
C PRO A 160 -17.18 -3.13 3.15
N SER A 161 -15.85 -3.22 3.13
CA SER A 161 -14.98 -2.23 3.77
C SER A 161 -14.79 -0.98 2.92
N GLU A 162 -14.85 -1.17 1.61
CA GLU A 162 -14.53 -0.19 0.59
C GLU A 162 -15.62 0.90 0.46
N ASP A 163 -15.22 2.07 -0.04
CA ASP A 163 -16.11 3.20 -0.31
C ASP A 163 -16.61 3.25 -1.76
N GLY A 164 -17.22 4.37 -2.16
CA GLY A 164 -17.72 4.60 -3.53
C GLY A 164 -16.66 4.65 -4.62
N HIS A 165 -15.38 4.67 -4.23
CA HIS A 165 -14.21 4.79 -5.08
C HIS A 165 -13.29 3.56 -5.01
N ASN A 166 -13.72 2.50 -4.30
CA ASN A 166 -12.96 1.30 -4.03
C ASN A 166 -11.64 1.57 -3.28
N SER A 167 -11.65 2.55 -2.37
CA SER A 167 -10.48 2.87 -1.54
C SER A 167 -10.21 1.76 -0.51
N GLU A 168 -8.94 1.39 -0.30
CA GLU A 168 -8.52 0.44 0.74
C GLU A 168 -8.68 1.04 2.14
N TYR A 169 -8.13 2.22 2.35
CA TYR A 169 -8.40 3.05 3.52
C TYR A 169 -9.53 4.01 3.18
N VAL A 170 -10.55 4.05 4.04
CA VAL A 170 -11.73 4.89 3.83
C VAL A 170 -11.79 6.00 4.87
N ALA A 171 -12.43 7.12 4.49
CA ALA A 171 -12.75 8.19 5.43
C ALA A 171 -13.59 7.68 6.59
N GLU A 172 -13.53 8.35 7.74
CA GLU A 172 -14.32 7.96 8.93
C GLU A 172 -15.82 7.88 8.64
N SER A 173 -16.34 8.75 7.77
CA SER A 173 -17.72 8.75 7.30
C SER A 173 -18.11 7.52 6.47
N ASP A 174 -17.15 6.75 5.99
CA ASP A 174 -17.37 5.59 5.12
C ASP A 174 -17.00 4.27 5.81
N GLN A 175 -16.58 4.30 7.08
CA GLN A 175 -16.28 3.13 7.92
C GLN A 175 -17.56 2.38 8.39
N ARG A 176 -18.49 2.09 7.48
CA ARG A 176 -19.79 1.47 7.75
C ARG A 176 -19.66 0.08 8.36
N ARG A 177 -18.73 -0.73 7.85
CA ARG A 177 -18.42 -2.07 8.41
C ARG A 177 -17.96 -1.96 9.87
N ARG A 178 -17.10 -0.99 10.19
CA ARG A 178 -16.67 -0.71 11.56
C ARG A 178 -17.84 -0.31 12.45
N TYR A 179 -18.72 0.58 11.96
CA TYR A 179 -19.90 0.98 12.72
C TYR A 179 -20.84 -0.20 13.01
N ILE A 180 -21.18 -1.02 12.01
CA ILE A 180 -22.14 -2.11 12.20
C ILE A 180 -21.57 -3.25 13.05
N SER A 181 -20.27 -3.55 12.96
CA SER A 181 -19.65 -4.72 13.61
C SER A 181 -18.72 -4.44 14.79
N GLY A 182 -18.27 -3.20 14.99
CA GLY A 182 -17.20 -2.86 15.94
C GLY A 182 -15.78 -3.16 15.44
N PHE A 183 -15.61 -3.99 14.41
CA PHE A 183 -14.30 -4.39 13.89
C PHE A 183 -13.57 -3.28 13.11
N THR A 184 -12.33 -2.99 13.50
CA THR A 184 -11.55 -1.84 13.03
C THR A 184 -10.44 -2.15 12.01
N GLY A 185 -10.26 -3.40 11.56
CA GLY A 185 -9.22 -3.74 10.57
C GLY A 185 -9.46 -3.09 9.20
N SER A 186 -8.48 -3.00 8.31
CA SER A 186 -8.70 -2.36 7.01
C SER A 186 -9.51 -3.24 6.04
N ALA A 187 -9.41 -4.57 6.15
CA ALA A 187 -10.01 -5.49 5.19
C ALA A 187 -11.08 -6.41 5.80
N GLY A 188 -12.10 -6.71 4.99
CA GLY A 188 -13.15 -7.68 5.31
C GLY A 188 -14.53 -7.25 4.79
N ALA A 189 -15.54 -8.06 5.05
CA ALA A 189 -16.94 -7.71 4.79
C ALA A 189 -17.83 -8.19 5.93
N ALA A 190 -18.83 -7.38 6.26
CA ALA A 190 -19.91 -7.78 7.15
C ALA A 190 -21.10 -8.27 6.30
N LEU A 191 -21.59 -9.47 6.61
CA LEU A 191 -22.77 -10.04 5.97
C LEU A 191 -23.84 -10.29 7.03
N ILE A 192 -24.92 -9.54 6.96
CA ILE A 192 -26.02 -9.59 7.93
C ILE A 192 -27.18 -10.35 7.29
N THR A 193 -27.75 -11.29 8.02
CA THR A 193 -28.97 -12.01 7.66
C THR A 193 -30.08 -11.64 8.65
N MET A 194 -31.28 -12.15 8.43
CA MET A 194 -32.40 -11.90 9.33
C MET A 194 -32.19 -12.43 10.76
N ASP A 195 -31.33 -13.44 10.95
CA ASP A 195 -31.13 -14.13 12.23
C ASP A 195 -29.64 -14.24 12.66
N ALA A 196 -28.67 -14.10 11.75
CA ALA A 196 -27.23 -14.14 12.04
C ALA A 196 -26.45 -12.95 11.44
N ALA A 197 -25.22 -12.72 11.92
CA ALA A 197 -24.27 -11.77 11.33
C ALA A 197 -22.87 -12.39 11.22
N TYR A 198 -22.18 -12.17 10.11
CA TYR A 198 -20.87 -12.73 9.82
C TYR A 198 -19.87 -11.64 9.49
N LEU A 199 -18.67 -11.71 10.06
CA LEU A 199 -17.53 -10.93 9.61
C LEU A 199 -16.56 -11.86 8.88
N ILE A 200 -16.28 -11.58 7.61
CA ILE A 200 -15.34 -12.34 6.80
C ILE A 200 -14.07 -11.49 6.63
N THR A 201 -12.91 -11.97 7.09
CA THR A 201 -11.62 -11.27 6.96
C THR A 201 -10.44 -12.23 6.84
N ASP A 202 -9.31 -11.73 6.37
CA ASP A 202 -8.09 -12.51 6.11
C ASP A 202 -7.20 -12.65 7.37
N SER A 203 -6.12 -13.42 7.23
CA SER A 203 -5.22 -13.81 8.33
C SER A 203 -4.57 -12.66 9.07
N ARG A 204 -4.49 -11.46 8.49
CA ARG A 204 -3.94 -10.28 9.17
C ARG A 204 -4.80 -9.86 10.35
N TYR A 205 -6.08 -10.26 10.36
CA TYR A 205 -7.10 -9.70 11.24
C TYR A 205 -7.87 -10.72 12.09
N TRP A 206 -7.59 -12.03 12.01
CA TRP A 206 -8.37 -13.02 12.75
C TRP A 206 -8.34 -12.80 14.27
N VAL A 207 -7.15 -12.58 14.84
CA VAL A 207 -7.01 -12.34 16.29
C VAL A 207 -7.72 -11.04 16.70
N GLN A 208 -7.48 -9.96 15.94
CA GLN A 208 -8.14 -8.68 16.17
C GLN A 208 -9.67 -8.80 16.10
N ALA A 209 -10.19 -9.51 15.10
CA ALA A 209 -11.63 -9.71 14.94
C ALA A 209 -12.22 -10.51 16.11
N SER A 210 -11.57 -11.60 16.54
CA SER A 210 -12.00 -12.37 17.71
C SER A 210 -12.04 -11.55 19.00
N GLN A 211 -11.22 -10.50 19.12
CA GLN A 211 -11.18 -9.63 20.29
C GLN A 211 -12.16 -8.44 20.21
N GLN A 212 -12.55 -8.01 19.00
CA GLN A 212 -13.37 -6.81 18.80
C GLN A 212 -14.86 -7.09 18.56
N LEU A 213 -15.20 -8.30 18.11
CA LEU A 213 -16.58 -8.70 17.83
C LEU A 213 -17.33 -9.09 19.11
N ASP A 214 -18.60 -8.70 19.21
CA ASP A 214 -19.50 -9.17 20.26
C ASP A 214 -20.09 -10.56 19.91
N GLN A 215 -20.94 -11.08 20.80
CA GLN A 215 -21.59 -12.38 20.66
C GLN A 215 -22.57 -12.50 19.47
N ASN A 216 -22.95 -11.38 18.83
CA ASN A 216 -23.87 -11.38 17.68
C ASN A 216 -23.17 -11.79 16.38
N TRP A 217 -21.84 -11.76 16.34
CA TRP A 217 -21.05 -11.97 15.13
C TRP A 217 -20.34 -13.32 15.12
N THR A 218 -20.36 -13.97 13.95
CA THR A 218 -19.51 -15.12 13.65
C THR A 218 -18.35 -14.69 12.78
N LEU A 219 -17.11 -14.92 13.24
CA LEU A 219 -15.90 -14.70 12.44
C LEU A 219 -15.72 -15.84 11.43
N VAL A 220 -15.59 -15.48 10.16
CA VAL A 220 -15.20 -16.38 9.07
C VAL A 220 -13.74 -16.07 8.70
N LYS A 221 -12.85 -17.02 8.97
CA LYS A 221 -11.42 -16.92 8.72
C LYS A 221 -11.08 -17.19 7.25
N ALA A 222 -11.21 -16.18 6.41
CA ALA A 222 -11.02 -16.33 4.96
C ALA A 222 -9.56 -16.71 4.63
N GLY A 223 -9.38 -17.72 3.77
CA GLY A 223 -8.08 -18.21 3.34
C GLY A 223 -7.32 -19.07 4.37
N ALA A 224 -7.96 -19.52 5.45
CA ALA A 224 -7.30 -20.32 6.49
C ALA A 224 -6.95 -21.76 6.07
N GLY A 225 -7.54 -22.26 4.98
CA GLY A 225 -7.31 -23.60 4.47
C GLY A 225 -8.30 -23.94 3.36
N PRO A 226 -8.18 -25.13 2.73
CA PRO A 226 -9.08 -25.58 1.67
C PRO A 226 -10.56 -25.66 2.08
N GLU A 227 -10.83 -25.84 3.38
CA GLU A 227 -12.16 -25.85 3.94
C GLU A 227 -12.74 -24.46 4.21
N TYR A 228 -11.93 -23.39 4.20
CA TYR A 228 -12.42 -22.03 4.40
C TYR A 228 -12.62 -21.31 3.06
N PRO A 229 -13.58 -20.37 2.97
CA PRO A 229 -13.71 -19.55 1.76
C PRO A 229 -12.44 -18.72 1.56
N ALA A 230 -12.01 -18.54 0.31
CA ALA A 230 -10.85 -17.70 -0.01
C ALA A 230 -11.08 -16.22 0.34
N ASP A 231 -12.32 -15.75 0.15
CA ASP A 231 -12.74 -14.38 0.45
C ASP A 231 -14.24 -14.31 0.78
N TRP A 232 -14.76 -13.09 1.01
CA TRP A 232 -16.19 -12.88 1.26
C TRP A 232 -17.07 -13.15 0.05
N VAL A 233 -16.53 -13.08 -1.18
CA VAL A 233 -17.28 -13.38 -2.41
C VAL A 233 -17.56 -14.88 -2.46
N GLU A 234 -16.56 -15.72 -2.22
CA GLU A 234 -16.72 -17.17 -2.14
C GLU A 234 -17.69 -17.58 -1.03
N PHE A 235 -17.63 -16.90 0.13
CA PHE A 235 -18.60 -17.11 1.20
C PHE A 235 -20.03 -16.73 0.79
N LEU A 236 -20.20 -15.65 0.02
CA LEU A 236 -21.52 -15.19 -0.40
C LEU A 236 -22.17 -16.09 -1.46
N ILE A 237 -21.41 -16.59 -2.43
CA ILE A 237 -21.96 -17.33 -3.59
C ILE A 237 -22.57 -18.69 -3.21
N VAL A 238 -22.30 -19.18 -2.00
CA VAL A 238 -22.89 -20.42 -1.48
C VAL A 238 -24.23 -20.21 -0.74
N CYS A 239 -24.80 -19.00 -0.79
CA CYS A 239 -26.07 -18.67 -0.14
C CYS A 239 -27.24 -19.60 -0.53
N PRO A 240 -28.27 -19.71 0.35
CA PRO A 240 -29.45 -20.54 0.09
C PRO A 240 -30.16 -20.17 -1.21
N ARG A 241 -30.88 -21.14 -1.80
CA ARG A 241 -31.62 -20.90 -3.05
C ARG A 241 -32.71 -19.84 -2.86
N GLY A 242 -32.88 -18.99 -3.87
CA GLY A 242 -33.89 -17.93 -3.85
C GLY A 242 -33.54 -16.71 -2.98
N THR A 243 -32.35 -16.68 -2.37
CA THR A 243 -31.91 -15.58 -1.53
C THR A 243 -31.76 -14.26 -2.30
N ARG A 244 -32.27 -13.18 -1.72
CA ARG A 244 -32.06 -11.80 -2.17
C ARG A 244 -31.03 -11.10 -1.31
N VAL A 245 -29.90 -10.75 -1.94
CA VAL A 245 -28.75 -10.12 -1.27
C VAL A 245 -28.74 -8.63 -1.59
N GLY A 246 -29.01 -7.80 -0.60
CA GLY A 246 -28.87 -6.36 -0.71
C GLY A 246 -27.42 -5.90 -0.53
N VAL A 247 -27.00 -4.93 -1.33
CA VAL A 247 -25.75 -4.18 -1.15
C VAL A 247 -25.93 -2.78 -1.71
N ASP A 248 -25.32 -1.77 -1.09
CA ASP A 248 -25.20 -0.48 -1.75
C ASP A 248 -24.31 -0.64 -3.00
N GLY A 249 -24.92 -0.54 -4.18
CA GLY A 249 -24.22 -0.72 -5.46
C GLY A 249 -23.05 0.25 -5.67
N ARG A 250 -22.96 1.31 -4.86
CA ARG A 250 -21.83 2.23 -4.88
C ARG A 250 -20.56 1.62 -4.27
N MET A 251 -20.70 0.72 -3.30
CA MET A 251 -19.60 0.16 -2.49
C MET A 251 -19.06 -1.18 -3.03
N VAL A 252 -19.54 -1.62 -4.20
CA VAL A 252 -19.12 -2.88 -4.82
C VAL A 252 -18.74 -2.63 -6.27
N THR A 253 -17.66 -3.26 -6.71
CA THR A 253 -17.11 -3.07 -8.05
C THR A 253 -17.92 -3.80 -9.11
N TYR A 254 -17.83 -3.32 -10.35
CA TYR A 254 -18.42 -3.96 -11.52
C TYR A 254 -17.96 -5.41 -11.66
N SER A 255 -16.65 -5.67 -11.57
CA SER A 255 -16.07 -7.00 -11.71
C SER A 255 -16.58 -7.99 -10.66
N LYS A 256 -16.62 -7.59 -9.39
CA LYS A 256 -17.15 -8.40 -8.28
C LYS A 256 -18.62 -8.73 -8.51
N VAL A 257 -19.45 -7.75 -8.90
CA VAL A 257 -20.88 -7.99 -9.18
C VAL A 257 -21.09 -8.92 -10.37
N MET A 258 -20.35 -8.75 -11.48
CA MET A 258 -20.45 -9.66 -12.63
C MET A 258 -20.07 -11.09 -12.24
N HIS A 259 -19.00 -11.24 -11.45
CA HIS A 259 -18.60 -12.54 -10.93
C HIS A 259 -19.68 -13.17 -10.04
N ILE A 260 -20.18 -12.44 -9.04
CA ILE A 260 -21.22 -12.91 -8.12
C ILE A 260 -22.48 -13.31 -8.90
N ASN A 261 -22.99 -12.44 -9.76
CA ASN A 261 -24.20 -12.71 -10.55
C ASN A 261 -24.05 -13.97 -11.42
N SER A 262 -22.88 -14.20 -12.02
CA SER A 262 -22.62 -15.41 -12.82
C SER A 262 -22.74 -16.71 -12.01
N LYS A 263 -22.52 -16.65 -10.69
CA LYS A 263 -22.56 -17.81 -9.79
C LYS A 263 -23.94 -17.99 -9.14
N ILE A 264 -24.53 -16.91 -8.62
CA ILE A 264 -25.74 -17.00 -7.78
C ILE A 264 -27.03 -17.14 -8.59
N GLN A 265 -27.08 -16.67 -9.84
CA GLN A 265 -28.29 -16.73 -10.67
C GLN A 265 -28.75 -18.17 -10.93
N THR A 266 -27.82 -19.11 -11.07
CA THR A 266 -28.11 -20.55 -11.25
C THR A 266 -28.87 -21.17 -10.07
N ARG A 267 -28.85 -20.51 -8.90
CA ARG A 267 -29.53 -20.91 -7.66
C ARG A 267 -30.84 -20.16 -7.43
N GLY A 268 -31.27 -19.32 -8.38
CA GLY A 268 -32.45 -18.45 -8.24
C GLY A 268 -32.23 -17.25 -7.32
N CYS A 269 -31.00 -17.02 -6.85
CA CYS A 269 -30.65 -15.89 -6.00
C CYS A 269 -30.44 -14.63 -6.82
N LYS A 270 -30.61 -13.46 -6.19
CA LYS A 270 -30.51 -12.16 -6.86
C LYS A 270 -29.80 -11.14 -5.99
N MET A 271 -28.95 -10.33 -6.61
CA MET A 271 -28.46 -9.10 -5.99
C MET A 271 -29.55 -8.02 -6.08
N ALA A 272 -29.70 -7.25 -5.01
CA ALA A 272 -30.54 -6.07 -4.92
C ALA A 272 -29.68 -4.87 -4.52
N TYR A 273 -30.01 -3.69 -5.06
CA TYR A 273 -29.23 -2.47 -4.86
C TYR A 273 -30.11 -1.35 -4.29
N PRO A 274 -30.31 -1.31 -2.96
CA PRO A 274 -31.06 -0.24 -2.31
C PRO A 274 -30.49 1.15 -2.67
N ILE A 275 -31.38 2.13 -2.85
CA ILE A 275 -31.01 3.51 -3.25
C ILE A 275 -30.23 4.19 -2.13
N GLN A 276 -30.64 3.97 -0.88
CA GLN A 276 -29.96 4.46 0.31
C GLN A 276 -29.09 3.36 0.90
N ASN A 277 -27.98 3.75 1.53
CA ASN A 277 -27.20 2.80 2.30
C ASN A 277 -27.92 2.56 3.63
N LEU A 278 -28.31 1.31 3.91
CA LEU A 278 -29.12 1.01 5.08
C LEU A 278 -28.35 1.23 6.40
N VAL A 279 -27.02 1.13 6.39
CA VAL A 279 -26.19 1.47 7.55
C VAL A 279 -26.22 2.98 7.81
N ASP A 280 -26.17 3.80 6.76
CA ASP A 280 -26.23 5.26 6.92
C ASP A 280 -27.55 5.73 7.54
N MET A 281 -28.65 4.99 7.31
CA MET A 281 -29.97 5.32 7.86
C MET A 281 -30.07 5.10 9.37
N ILE A 282 -29.27 4.19 9.94
CA ILE A 282 -29.24 3.87 11.38
C ILE A 282 -28.06 4.54 12.10
N TRP A 283 -27.06 5.02 11.36
CA TRP A 283 -25.86 5.65 11.92
C TRP A 283 -26.10 7.10 12.36
N LYS A 284 -26.82 7.27 13.48
CA LYS A 284 -27.19 8.58 14.06
C LYS A 284 -25.98 9.49 14.32
N SER A 285 -24.84 8.92 14.73
CA SER A 285 -23.60 9.64 15.06
C SER A 285 -22.55 9.58 13.93
N LYS A 286 -22.98 9.56 12.67
CA LYS A 286 -22.09 9.46 11.52
C LYS A 286 -21.10 10.64 11.47
N PRO A 287 -19.77 10.40 11.40
CA PRO A 287 -18.79 11.46 11.29
C PRO A 287 -19.01 12.32 10.04
N PRO A 288 -18.79 13.64 10.11
CA PRO A 288 -18.85 14.51 8.95
C PRO A 288 -17.70 14.21 7.98
N LYS A 289 -17.91 14.51 6.70
CA LYS A 289 -16.83 14.47 5.70
C LYS A 289 -15.83 15.60 5.94
N SER A 290 -14.56 15.36 5.58
CA SER A 290 -13.53 16.40 5.61
C SER A 290 -13.91 17.59 4.75
N ARG A 291 -13.70 18.80 5.29
CA ARG A 291 -13.89 20.07 4.58
C ARG A 291 -12.59 20.72 4.12
N GLU A 292 -11.47 20.04 4.31
CA GLU A 292 -10.16 20.55 3.92
C GLU A 292 -10.08 20.77 2.40
N PRO A 293 -9.44 21.86 1.96
CA PRO A 293 -9.29 22.19 0.55
C PRO A 293 -8.29 21.26 -0.14
N VAL A 294 -8.50 21.04 -1.44
CA VAL A 294 -7.48 20.42 -2.29
C VAL A 294 -6.39 21.45 -2.60
N PHE A 295 -5.21 20.97 -2.96
CA PHE A 295 -4.10 21.82 -3.38
C PHE A 295 -3.35 21.22 -4.56
N VAL A 296 -2.69 22.08 -5.34
CA VAL A 296 -1.90 21.68 -6.50
C VAL A 296 -0.57 21.11 -6.03
N GLN A 297 -0.19 19.94 -6.54
CA GLN A 297 1.16 19.39 -6.45
C GLN A 297 2.02 19.99 -7.58
N PRO A 298 3.04 20.80 -7.25
CA PRO A 298 3.90 21.42 -8.27
C PRO A 298 4.62 20.41 -9.18
N VAL A 299 4.83 20.79 -10.44
CA VAL A 299 5.56 19.98 -11.45
C VAL A 299 6.99 19.66 -11.03
N GLN A 300 7.63 20.49 -10.18
CA GLN A 300 8.95 20.17 -9.60
C GLN A 300 8.97 18.87 -8.78
N TYR A 301 7.81 18.38 -8.31
CA TYR A 301 7.66 17.10 -7.63
C TYR A 301 7.04 16.04 -8.55
N ALA A 302 6.07 16.42 -9.38
CA ALA A 302 5.37 15.48 -10.26
C ALA A 302 6.14 15.11 -11.54
N GLY A 303 7.08 15.95 -11.99
CA GLY A 303 7.89 15.74 -13.21
C GLY A 303 7.17 15.95 -14.54
N GLU A 304 5.84 15.93 -14.55
CA GLU A 304 4.99 16.09 -15.73
C GLU A 304 3.75 16.92 -15.37
N SER A 305 3.31 17.77 -16.29
CA SER A 305 2.13 18.62 -16.12
C SER A 305 0.82 17.84 -16.35
N ALA A 306 -0.28 18.33 -15.78
CA ALA A 306 -1.58 17.65 -15.88
C ALA A 306 -2.14 17.66 -17.32
N ASP A 307 -1.91 18.73 -18.08
CA ASP A 307 -2.30 18.83 -19.49
C ASP A 307 -1.62 17.77 -20.36
N SER A 308 -0.31 17.54 -20.17
CA SER A 308 0.44 16.47 -20.85
C SER A 308 -0.15 15.09 -20.52
N LYS A 309 -0.42 14.82 -19.24
CA LYS A 309 -1.01 13.55 -18.80
C LYS A 309 -2.42 13.34 -19.37
N LEU A 310 -3.24 14.40 -19.40
CA LEU A 310 -4.58 14.37 -19.98
C LEU A 310 -4.54 14.10 -21.49
N GLU A 311 -3.60 14.69 -22.23
CA GLU A 311 -3.50 14.44 -23.67
C GLU A 311 -3.09 13.00 -23.98
N ARG A 312 -2.12 12.44 -23.24
CA ARG A 312 -1.78 11.02 -23.34
C ARG A 312 -2.97 10.11 -23.07
N LEU A 313 -3.82 10.46 -22.10
CA LEU A 313 -5.05 9.72 -21.83
C LEU A 313 -6.04 9.84 -23.01
N ARG A 314 -6.18 11.02 -23.62
CA ARG A 314 -7.03 11.19 -24.82
C ARG A 314 -6.51 10.39 -26.00
N ASP A 315 -5.20 10.37 -26.24
CA ASP A 315 -4.59 9.53 -27.27
C ASP A 315 -4.84 8.05 -27.02
N TRP A 316 -4.73 7.62 -25.76
CA TRP A 316 -5.10 6.26 -25.38
C TRP A 316 -6.57 5.97 -25.67
N ILE A 317 -7.51 6.86 -25.31
CA ILE A 317 -8.95 6.70 -25.63
C ILE A 317 -9.15 6.55 -27.15
N ARG A 318 -8.53 7.42 -27.96
CA ARG A 318 -8.61 7.37 -29.44
C ARG A 318 -8.07 6.06 -30.01
N SER A 319 -7.04 5.49 -29.38
CA SER A 319 -6.40 4.26 -29.84
C SER A 319 -7.15 2.98 -29.47
N GLN A 320 -8.19 3.05 -28.62
CA GLN A 320 -8.88 1.84 -28.19
C GLN A 320 -9.64 1.18 -29.35
N PRO A 321 -9.53 -0.16 -29.49
CA PRO A 321 -10.27 -0.86 -30.51
C PRO A 321 -11.78 -0.73 -30.25
N PRO A 322 -12.61 -0.70 -31.30
CA PRO A 322 -14.06 -0.73 -31.16
C PRO A 322 -14.54 -1.96 -30.39
N ASP A 323 -15.59 -1.80 -29.57
CA ASP A 323 -16.24 -2.89 -28.84
C ASP A 323 -17.13 -3.73 -29.77
N VAL A 324 -16.49 -4.60 -30.54
CA VAL A 324 -17.15 -5.53 -31.48
C VAL A 324 -17.08 -6.96 -30.94
N GLY A 325 -18.23 -7.65 -30.94
CA GLY A 325 -18.28 -9.08 -30.62
C GLY A 325 -17.47 -9.90 -31.63
N GLN A 326 -17.01 -11.08 -31.22
CA GLN A 326 -16.17 -11.96 -32.05
C GLN A 326 -16.80 -12.29 -33.42
N PHE A 327 -18.13 -12.31 -33.51
CA PHE A 327 -18.90 -12.60 -34.72
C PHE A 327 -19.05 -11.43 -35.70
N SER A 328 -18.62 -10.21 -35.34
CA SER A 328 -18.69 -9.02 -36.19
C SER A 328 -17.33 -8.57 -36.72
N ARG A 329 -16.28 -9.42 -36.60
CA ARG A 329 -14.94 -9.13 -37.11
C ARG A 329 -14.98 -8.99 -38.64
N GLY A 330 -14.54 -7.84 -39.15
CA GLY A 330 -14.47 -7.54 -40.59
C GLY A 330 -15.54 -6.58 -41.11
N GLN A 331 -16.50 -6.16 -40.26
CA GLN A 331 -17.41 -5.05 -40.57
C GLN A 331 -16.82 -3.72 -40.10
N GLU A 332 -17.17 -2.62 -40.79
CA GLU A 332 -16.82 -1.29 -40.30
C GLU A 332 -17.47 -1.03 -38.92
N PRO A 333 -16.70 -0.53 -37.94
CA PRO A 333 -17.23 -0.28 -36.60
C PRO A 333 -18.29 0.82 -36.60
N LYS A 334 -19.41 0.56 -35.94
CA LYS A 334 -20.46 1.58 -35.74
C LYS A 334 -19.97 2.65 -34.76
N PRO A 335 -20.37 3.93 -34.88
CA PRO A 335 -19.97 4.98 -33.94
C PRO A 335 -20.32 4.63 -32.48
N SER A 336 -21.45 3.96 -32.24
CA SER A 336 -21.86 3.44 -30.93
C SER A 336 -20.95 2.38 -30.30
N GLN A 337 -20.02 1.79 -31.06
CA GLN A 337 -19.04 0.80 -30.58
C GLN A 337 -17.70 1.42 -30.22
N ILE A 338 -17.48 2.69 -30.55
CA ILE A 338 -16.19 3.38 -30.36
C ILE A 338 -16.14 4.01 -28.98
N ALA A 339 -15.03 3.85 -28.27
CA ALA A 339 -14.78 4.57 -27.03
C ALA A 339 -14.57 6.07 -27.30
N ARG A 340 -15.24 6.94 -26.55
CA ARG A 340 -15.18 8.40 -26.71
C ARG A 340 -14.81 9.15 -25.43
N ALA A 341 -14.85 8.47 -24.30
CA ALA A 341 -14.46 9.04 -23.02
C ALA A 341 -14.06 7.95 -22.05
N THR A 342 -13.48 8.34 -20.92
CA THR A 342 -13.32 7.50 -19.74
C THR A 342 -13.89 8.20 -18.51
N LEU A 343 -14.46 7.41 -17.59
CA LEU A 343 -14.85 7.89 -16.27
C LEU A 343 -13.94 7.25 -15.23
N ILE A 344 -13.19 8.09 -14.51
CA ILE A 344 -12.24 7.69 -13.49
C ILE A 344 -12.89 7.87 -12.13
N THR A 345 -12.98 6.78 -11.36
CA THR A 345 -13.49 6.78 -9.98
C THR A 345 -12.38 6.61 -8.96
N HIS A 346 -11.24 6.04 -9.34
CA HIS A 346 -10.12 5.74 -8.45
C HIS A 346 -9.42 7.04 -8.00
N LEU A 347 -9.49 7.36 -6.71
CA LEU A 347 -9.01 8.64 -6.17
C LEU A 347 -7.51 8.90 -6.44
N PRO A 348 -6.59 7.92 -6.26
CA PRO A 348 -5.18 8.11 -6.60
C PRO A 348 -4.95 8.47 -8.07
N SER A 349 -5.70 7.86 -8.98
CA SER A 349 -5.61 8.17 -10.43
C SER A 349 -6.07 9.60 -10.73
N ILE A 350 -7.13 10.09 -10.07
CA ILE A 350 -7.60 11.48 -10.22
C ILE A 350 -6.54 12.46 -9.69
N ALA A 351 -6.02 12.20 -8.49
CA ALA A 351 -4.97 13.01 -7.86
C ALA A 351 -3.69 13.07 -8.72
N TYR A 352 -3.24 11.93 -9.25
CA TYR A 352 -2.08 11.83 -10.12
C TYR A 352 -2.27 12.57 -11.45
N LEU A 353 -3.41 12.34 -12.12
CA LEU A 353 -3.66 12.89 -13.46
C LEU A 353 -3.77 14.41 -13.44
N LEU A 354 -4.39 14.95 -12.39
CA LEU A 354 -4.61 16.40 -12.24
C LEU A 354 -3.52 17.11 -11.45
N ASN A 355 -2.48 16.39 -10.98
CA ASN A 355 -1.50 16.95 -10.03
C ASN A 355 -2.18 17.67 -8.84
N LEU A 356 -3.24 17.09 -8.29
CA LEU A 356 -3.93 17.60 -7.12
C LEU A 356 -3.74 16.65 -5.93
N ARG A 357 -3.82 17.19 -4.72
CA ARG A 357 -3.76 16.42 -3.46
C ARG A 357 -4.79 16.95 -2.48
N GLY A 358 -5.14 16.13 -1.50
CA GLY A 358 -6.13 16.45 -0.46
C GLY A 358 -5.84 15.72 0.84
N SER A 359 -6.83 15.66 1.73
CA SER A 359 -6.72 15.05 3.06
C SER A 359 -8.02 14.38 3.51
N ASP A 360 -8.85 13.93 2.57
CA ASP A 360 -10.14 13.30 2.88
C ASP A 360 -10.00 11.90 3.47
N ILE A 361 -8.95 11.19 3.05
CA ILE A 361 -8.66 9.84 3.49
C ILE A 361 -7.48 9.90 4.46
N PRO A 362 -7.62 9.38 5.70
CA PRO A 362 -6.50 9.34 6.64
C PRO A 362 -5.24 8.74 6.00
N TYR A 363 -4.10 9.39 6.21
CA TYR A 363 -2.76 8.99 5.73
C TYR A 363 -2.52 9.03 4.21
N ASN A 364 -3.58 9.17 3.42
CA ASN A 364 -3.54 9.14 1.97
C ASN A 364 -3.89 10.54 1.46
N PRO A 365 -2.99 11.25 0.75
CA PRO A 365 -3.19 12.65 0.35
C PRO A 365 -4.18 12.80 -0.81
N LEU A 366 -5.39 12.30 -0.62
CA LEU A 366 -6.46 12.12 -1.60
C LEU A 366 -7.69 12.96 -1.23
N PHE A 367 -8.59 13.11 -2.21
CA PHE A 367 -9.85 13.84 -2.06
C PHE A 367 -10.94 13.11 -2.83
N HIS A 368 -12.18 13.11 -2.31
CA HIS A 368 -13.30 12.47 -2.99
C HIS A 368 -13.66 13.25 -4.26
N ALA A 369 -13.56 12.59 -5.41
CA ALA A 369 -13.95 13.16 -6.68
C ALA A 369 -14.31 12.08 -7.71
N PHE A 370 -15.03 12.48 -8.74
CA PHE A 370 -15.11 11.74 -10.00
C PHE A 370 -14.49 12.59 -11.10
N LEU A 371 -13.86 11.96 -12.09
CA LEU A 371 -13.29 12.66 -13.24
C LEU A 371 -13.78 12.03 -14.54
N TYR A 372 -14.53 12.81 -15.30
CA TYR A 372 -14.88 12.49 -16.69
C TYR A 372 -13.86 13.12 -17.62
N VAL A 373 -13.27 12.32 -18.52
CA VAL A 373 -12.38 12.80 -19.58
C VAL A 373 -12.91 12.32 -20.93
N GLY A 374 -13.52 13.24 -21.67
CA GLY A 374 -13.86 13.09 -23.08
C GLY A 374 -12.74 13.58 -24.00
N LEU A 375 -12.99 13.52 -25.31
CA LEU A 375 -12.03 13.96 -26.33
C LEU A 375 -11.96 15.49 -26.44
N GLN A 376 -13.01 16.20 -26.05
CA GLN A 376 -13.10 17.67 -26.05
C GLN A 376 -13.49 18.26 -24.69
N LYS A 377 -14.14 17.47 -23.81
CA LYS A 377 -14.65 17.95 -22.52
C LYS A 377 -14.03 17.18 -21.35
N THR A 378 -13.57 17.90 -20.32
CA THR A 378 -13.13 17.30 -19.05
C THR A 378 -13.94 17.90 -17.90
N VAL A 379 -14.53 17.04 -17.05
CA VAL A 379 -15.36 17.48 -15.92
C VAL A 379 -14.87 16.81 -14.63
N LEU A 380 -14.49 17.63 -13.64
CA LEU A 380 -14.16 17.20 -12.29
C LEU A 380 -15.37 17.42 -11.37
N PHE A 381 -15.86 16.34 -10.75
CA PHE A 381 -16.92 16.39 -9.75
C PHE A 381 -16.29 16.45 -8.37
N LEU A 382 -16.25 17.64 -7.78
CA LEU A 382 -15.60 17.96 -6.52
C LEU A 382 -16.46 18.97 -5.75
N GLU A 383 -16.65 18.76 -4.45
CA GLU A 383 -17.38 19.70 -3.60
C GLU A 383 -16.82 21.13 -3.72
N SER A 384 -17.69 22.11 -3.93
CA SER A 384 -17.30 23.50 -4.18
C SER A 384 -16.37 24.09 -3.11
N PHE A 385 -16.64 23.83 -1.83
CA PHE A 385 -15.82 24.33 -0.72
C PHE A 385 -14.40 23.76 -0.68
N LYS A 386 -14.10 22.70 -1.45
CA LYS A 386 -12.74 22.14 -1.54
C LYS A 386 -11.85 22.88 -2.55
N SER A 387 -12.45 23.67 -3.45
CA SER A 387 -11.73 24.42 -4.48
C SER A 387 -11.56 25.87 -4.04
N ASN A 388 -10.34 26.24 -3.62
CA ASN A 388 -10.00 27.64 -3.40
C ASN A 388 -9.70 28.38 -4.73
N ASP A 389 -9.41 29.67 -4.67
CA ASP A 389 -9.13 30.48 -5.88
C ASP A 389 -7.97 29.93 -6.70
N GLN A 390 -6.89 29.50 -6.04
CA GLN A 390 -5.71 28.92 -6.69
C GLN A 390 -6.05 27.64 -7.48
N VAL A 391 -6.83 26.74 -6.89
CA VAL A 391 -7.26 25.50 -7.55
C VAL A 391 -8.24 25.82 -8.67
N THR A 392 -9.14 26.78 -8.47
CA THR A 392 -10.13 27.19 -9.48
C THR A 392 -9.45 27.78 -10.71
N GLU A 393 -8.45 28.64 -10.51
CA GLU A 393 -7.62 29.19 -11.59
C GLU A 393 -6.82 28.07 -12.28
N TYR A 394 -6.22 27.17 -11.50
CA TYR A 394 -5.48 26.02 -12.03
C TYR A 394 -6.35 25.13 -12.92
N LEU A 395 -7.54 24.73 -12.47
CA LEU A 395 -8.49 23.94 -13.25
C LEU A 395 -8.94 24.67 -14.51
N SER A 396 -9.20 25.99 -14.40
CA SER A 396 -9.57 26.83 -15.54
C SER A 396 -8.46 26.90 -16.58
N SER A 397 -7.20 27.00 -16.15
CA SER A 397 -6.03 27.00 -17.04
C SER A 397 -5.87 25.69 -17.84
N LEU A 398 -6.42 24.59 -17.31
CA LEU A 398 -6.43 23.27 -17.96
C LEU A 398 -7.71 23.04 -18.79
N GLY A 399 -8.65 23.99 -18.81
CA GLY A 399 -9.95 23.82 -19.46
C GLY A 399 -10.84 22.77 -18.77
N ILE A 400 -10.69 22.56 -17.46
CA ILE A 400 -11.47 21.59 -16.69
C ILE A 400 -12.68 22.27 -16.06
N GLU A 401 -13.87 21.75 -16.38
CA GLU A 401 -15.11 22.18 -15.74
C GLU A 401 -15.24 21.53 -14.35
N ARG A 402 -15.46 22.32 -13.29
CA ARG A 402 -15.77 21.80 -11.95
C ARG A 402 -17.27 21.81 -11.69
N ARG A 403 -17.82 20.67 -11.29
CA ARG A 403 -19.22 20.52 -10.81
C ARG A 403 -19.24 19.96 -9.39
N ASP A 404 -20.37 20.11 -8.69
CA ASP A 404 -20.48 19.53 -7.34
C ASP A 404 -20.45 17.99 -7.39
N TYR A 405 -19.90 17.38 -6.32
CA TYR A 405 -19.64 15.94 -6.27
C TYR A 405 -20.87 15.08 -6.60
N THR A 406 -22.07 15.51 -6.16
CA THR A 406 -23.32 14.78 -6.37
C THR A 406 -23.91 14.95 -7.78
N GLU A 407 -23.44 15.93 -8.57
CA GLU A 407 -23.94 16.17 -9.92
C GLU A 407 -23.57 15.06 -10.91
N ILE A 408 -22.58 14.22 -10.58
CA ILE A 408 -22.19 13.07 -11.41
C ILE A 408 -23.40 12.23 -11.83
N TRP A 409 -24.35 12.00 -10.93
CA TRP A 409 -25.52 11.18 -11.23
C TRP A 409 -26.43 11.82 -12.27
N ASN A 410 -26.63 13.13 -12.19
CA ASN A 410 -27.42 13.87 -13.17
C ASN A 410 -26.69 13.97 -14.51
N PHE A 411 -25.38 14.20 -14.48
CA PHE A 411 -24.51 14.24 -15.66
C PHE A 411 -24.56 12.93 -16.45
N LEU A 412 -24.41 11.79 -15.78
CA LEU A 412 -24.47 10.47 -16.42
C LEU A 412 -25.89 10.14 -16.93
N ARG A 413 -26.95 10.45 -16.15
CA ARG A 413 -28.34 10.21 -16.56
C ARG A 413 -28.76 11.04 -17.78
N LYS A 414 -28.42 12.33 -17.78
CA LYS A 414 -28.73 13.26 -18.88
C LYS A 414 -27.80 13.11 -20.08
N ARG A 415 -26.70 12.36 -19.93
CA ARG A 415 -25.66 12.17 -20.96
C ARG A 415 -25.10 13.50 -21.45
N ASP A 416 -24.73 14.37 -20.50
CA ASP A 416 -24.11 15.67 -20.78
C ASP A 416 -22.63 15.53 -21.20
N TRP A 417 -22.41 14.62 -22.13
CA TRP A 417 -21.11 14.23 -22.68
C TRP A 417 -20.83 15.05 -23.95
N ASP A 418 -19.60 14.98 -24.46
CA ASP A 418 -19.17 15.61 -25.70
C ASP A 418 -19.50 14.80 -26.97
N PHE A 419 -20.31 13.75 -26.85
CA PHE A 419 -20.73 12.89 -27.96
C PHE A 419 -22.16 12.35 -27.78
N SER A 420 -22.86 12.13 -28.90
CA SER A 420 -24.20 11.52 -28.93
C SER A 420 -24.17 9.99 -29.04
N GLU A 421 -23.17 9.46 -29.75
CA GLU A 421 -22.93 8.03 -29.94
C GLU A 421 -21.50 7.64 -29.55
N GLY A 422 -21.37 6.49 -28.91
CA GLY A 422 -20.09 5.95 -28.44
C GLY A 422 -20.22 5.32 -27.07
N LYS A 423 -19.07 4.92 -26.53
CA LYS A 423 -18.94 4.28 -25.22
C LYS A 423 -18.08 5.10 -24.27
N ILE A 424 -18.42 4.99 -22.99
CA ILE A 424 -17.58 5.44 -21.87
C ILE A 424 -16.78 4.24 -21.38
N ILE A 425 -15.46 4.41 -21.34
CA ILE A 425 -14.57 3.45 -20.71
C ILE A 425 -14.73 3.56 -19.19
N ILE A 426 -14.90 2.41 -18.55
CA ILE A 426 -14.83 2.25 -17.10
C ILE A 426 -13.84 1.13 -16.78
N THR A 427 -13.37 1.08 -15.53
CA THR A 427 -12.47 0.03 -15.06
C THR A 427 -13.25 -1.12 -14.42
N PRO A 428 -12.67 -2.32 -14.30
CA PRO A 428 -13.25 -3.43 -13.53
C PRO A 428 -13.63 -3.04 -12.09
N ASP A 429 -12.86 -2.11 -11.49
CA ASP A 429 -13.03 -1.65 -10.12
C ASP A 429 -13.98 -0.46 -9.97
N THR A 430 -14.54 0.03 -11.08
CA THR A 430 -15.58 1.06 -11.05
C THR A 430 -16.80 0.55 -10.30
N SER A 431 -17.33 1.40 -9.42
CA SER A 431 -18.58 1.18 -8.69
C SER A 431 -19.71 0.69 -9.60
N TYR A 432 -20.41 -0.38 -9.19
CA TYR A 432 -21.43 -1.02 -10.02
C TYR A 432 -22.58 -0.07 -10.38
N THR A 433 -22.99 0.81 -9.45
CA THR A 433 -24.04 1.82 -9.69
C THR A 433 -23.74 2.71 -10.90
N ILE A 434 -22.47 3.07 -11.15
CA ILE A 434 -22.10 3.85 -12.33
C ILE A 434 -22.45 3.11 -13.62
N SER A 435 -22.16 1.82 -13.68
CA SER A 435 -22.47 0.99 -14.86
C SER A 435 -23.99 0.86 -15.09
N LEU A 436 -24.79 0.84 -14.02
CA LEU A 436 -26.25 0.85 -14.10
C LEU A 436 -26.77 2.18 -14.67
N VAL A 437 -26.22 3.30 -14.21
CA VAL A 437 -26.65 4.65 -14.62
C VAL A 437 -26.26 4.97 -16.07
N ILE A 438 -25.04 4.60 -16.49
CA ILE A 438 -24.58 4.77 -17.88
C ILE A 438 -25.33 3.82 -18.84
N SER A 439 -25.78 2.67 -18.33
CA SER A 439 -26.21 1.46 -19.04
C SER A 439 -25.05 0.61 -19.55
N HIS A 440 -25.07 -0.68 -19.23
CA HIS A 440 -24.07 -1.67 -19.66
C HIS A 440 -23.74 -1.65 -21.15
N MET A 441 -24.73 -1.32 -22.01
CA MET A 441 -24.52 -1.26 -23.47
C MET A 441 -23.61 -0.11 -23.91
N ARG A 442 -23.47 0.94 -23.10
CA ARG A 442 -22.63 2.12 -23.35
C ARG A 442 -21.32 2.11 -22.57
N CYS A 443 -21.12 1.12 -21.71
CA CYS A 443 -19.83 0.91 -21.07
C CYS A 443 -18.92 0.09 -21.98
N MET A 444 -17.63 0.40 -21.94
CA MET A 444 -16.53 -0.47 -22.38
C MET A 444 -15.65 -0.70 -21.15
N VAL A 445 -15.38 -1.94 -20.77
CA VAL A 445 -14.64 -2.25 -19.55
C VAL A 445 -13.20 -2.58 -19.92
N LEU A 446 -12.27 -1.71 -19.53
CA LEU A 446 -10.84 -1.84 -19.82
C LEU A 446 -10.01 -1.64 -18.55
N GLN A 447 -8.78 -2.16 -18.54
CA GLN A 447 -7.84 -1.84 -17.47
C GLN A 447 -7.49 -0.36 -17.45
N SER A 448 -7.14 0.14 -16.27
CA SER A 448 -6.86 1.56 -16.06
C SER A 448 -5.51 1.96 -16.66
N PHE A 449 -5.56 2.77 -17.73
CA PHE A 449 -4.33 3.35 -18.29
C PHE A 449 -3.65 4.34 -17.34
N VAL A 450 -4.43 5.05 -16.51
CA VAL A 450 -3.87 6.01 -15.55
C VAL A 450 -3.10 5.29 -14.44
N GLU A 451 -3.56 4.11 -14.01
CA GLU A 451 -2.80 3.27 -13.08
C GLU A 451 -1.50 2.76 -13.70
N GLU A 452 -1.50 2.42 -14.99
CA GLU A 452 -0.29 2.06 -15.73
C GLU A 452 0.70 3.25 -15.83
N MET A 453 0.18 4.47 -16.03
CA MET A 453 1.00 5.69 -16.05
C MET A 453 1.62 5.98 -14.68
N MET A 454 0.84 5.96 -13.60
CA MET A 454 1.33 6.27 -12.25
C MET A 454 2.20 5.15 -11.65
N GLY A 455 1.97 3.90 -12.05
CA GLY A 455 2.79 2.76 -11.63
C GLY A 455 4.25 2.89 -12.09
N ARG A 456 4.52 3.60 -13.19
CA ARG A 456 5.86 3.87 -13.74
C ARG A 456 6.32 5.29 -13.42
N LYS A 457 7.16 5.42 -12.40
CA LYS A 457 7.62 6.72 -11.92
C LYS A 457 8.60 7.33 -12.91
N ASN A 458 8.41 8.59 -13.23
CA ASN A 458 9.36 9.36 -14.04
C ASN A 458 10.61 9.71 -13.22
N LYS A 459 11.62 10.29 -13.89
CA LYS A 459 12.89 10.64 -13.24
C LYS A 459 12.72 11.57 -12.03
N THR A 460 11.85 12.57 -12.11
CA THR A 460 11.61 13.54 -11.03
C THR A 460 10.98 12.86 -9.81
N GLU A 461 10.00 11.99 -10.04
CA GLU A 461 9.35 11.20 -8.98
C GLU A 461 10.35 10.24 -8.31
N LEU A 462 11.16 9.51 -9.11
CA LEU A 462 12.19 8.62 -8.57
C LEU A 462 13.25 9.37 -7.76
N ASP A 463 13.72 10.52 -8.24
CA ASP A 463 14.68 11.35 -7.51
C ASP A 463 14.05 11.95 -6.24
N GLY A 464 12.75 12.26 -6.27
CA GLY A 464 11.96 12.64 -5.09
C GLY A 464 11.93 11.54 -4.04
N LEU A 465 11.57 10.32 -4.44
CA LEU A 465 11.56 9.15 -3.57
C LEU A 465 12.93 8.88 -2.95
N ARG A 466 14.03 8.94 -3.72
CA ARG A 466 15.39 8.83 -3.19
C ARG A 466 15.68 9.85 -2.08
N ARG A 467 15.26 11.11 -2.26
CA ARG A 467 15.42 12.15 -1.23
C ARG A 467 14.50 11.92 -0.04
N ALA A 468 13.28 11.43 -0.24
CA ALA A 468 12.34 11.10 0.82
C ALA A 468 12.87 9.98 1.71
N TYR A 469 13.31 8.87 1.13
CA TYR A 469 13.91 7.75 1.87
C TYR A 469 15.20 8.11 2.58
N LEU A 470 15.99 9.05 2.04
CA LEU A 470 17.17 9.58 2.74
C LEU A 470 16.78 10.31 4.04
N ARG A 471 15.78 11.21 3.98
CA ARG A 471 15.31 11.95 5.16
C ARG A 471 14.59 11.05 6.17
N ASP A 472 13.77 10.12 5.67
CA ASP A 472 13.08 9.16 6.53
C ASP A 472 14.09 8.23 7.21
N GLY A 473 15.14 7.80 6.49
CA GLY A 473 16.24 7.01 7.03
C GLY A 473 17.00 7.71 8.16
N VAL A 474 17.20 9.03 8.06
CA VAL A 474 17.77 9.85 9.15
C VAL A 474 16.85 9.83 10.37
N ALA A 475 15.55 10.09 10.19
CA ALA A 475 14.58 10.09 11.28
C ALA A 475 14.49 8.71 11.97
N PHE A 476 14.45 7.63 11.19
CA PHE A 476 14.38 6.25 11.69
C PHE A 476 15.64 5.89 12.47
N THR A 477 16.82 6.25 11.96
CA THR A 477 18.10 6.00 12.63
C THR A 477 18.23 6.77 13.94
N GLN A 478 17.85 8.05 13.96
CA GLN A 478 17.81 8.86 15.20
C GLN A 478 16.84 8.28 16.24
N PHE A 479 15.71 7.74 15.78
CA PHE A 479 14.75 7.04 16.62
C PHE A 479 15.32 5.75 17.21
N LEU A 480 15.92 4.87 16.40
CA LEU A 480 16.48 3.61 16.92
C LEU A 480 17.61 3.88 17.92
N ALA A 481 18.49 4.84 17.61
CA ALA A 481 19.52 5.28 18.54
C ALA A 481 18.94 5.84 19.85
N TRP A 482 17.83 6.59 19.76
CA TRP A 482 17.12 7.08 20.94
C TRP A 482 16.51 5.96 21.77
N LEU A 483 15.82 5.04 21.12
CA LEU A 483 15.08 3.97 21.78
C LEU A 483 16.05 3.05 22.51
N GLU A 484 17.12 2.61 21.83
CA GLU A 484 18.14 1.77 22.45
C GLU A 484 18.83 2.48 23.62
N THR A 485 19.22 3.75 23.47
CA THR A 485 19.84 4.50 24.58
C THR A 485 18.91 4.56 25.79
N LYS A 486 17.62 4.87 25.59
CA LYS A 486 16.68 5.00 26.71
C LYS A 486 16.36 3.68 27.39
N LEU A 487 16.24 2.60 26.63
CA LEU A 487 16.05 1.27 27.22
C LEU A 487 17.29 0.82 28.00
N SER A 488 18.50 1.13 27.50
CA SER A 488 19.78 0.85 28.19
C SER A 488 19.97 1.69 29.46
N ASP A 489 19.47 2.93 29.47
CA ASP A 489 19.44 3.80 30.67
C ASP A 489 18.42 3.31 31.73
N GLY A 490 17.66 2.25 31.46
CA GLY A 490 16.68 1.65 32.37
C GLY A 490 15.28 2.25 32.32
N TYR A 491 14.97 3.10 31.33
CA TYR A 491 13.61 3.61 31.14
C TYR A 491 12.70 2.54 30.52
N ASP A 492 11.46 2.48 30.97
CA ASP A 492 10.41 1.69 30.35
C ASP A 492 9.60 2.56 29.39
N ILE A 493 9.50 2.10 28.14
CA ILE A 493 8.84 2.79 27.03
C ILE A 493 7.75 1.88 26.49
N THR A 494 6.55 2.43 26.33
CA THR A 494 5.44 1.73 25.67
C THR A 494 5.60 1.71 24.16
N GLU A 495 4.98 0.73 23.52
CA GLU A 495 4.88 0.65 22.06
C GLU A 495 4.32 1.94 21.43
N TRP A 496 3.33 2.57 22.06
CA TRP A 496 2.74 3.82 21.60
C TRP A 496 3.72 5.00 21.73
N GLU A 497 4.44 5.13 22.86
CA GLU A 497 5.44 6.18 23.06
C GLU A 497 6.58 6.08 22.04
N ALA A 498 7.03 4.86 21.73
CA ALA A 498 8.05 4.64 20.70
C ALA A 498 7.56 5.07 19.31
N SER A 499 6.35 4.67 18.91
CA SER A 499 5.73 5.10 17.66
C SER A 499 5.60 6.61 17.56
N HIS A 500 5.09 7.25 18.62
CA HIS A 500 4.95 8.69 18.70
C HIS A 500 6.30 9.39 18.57
N ARG A 501 7.35 8.85 19.20
CA ARG A 501 8.69 9.41 19.14
C ARG A 501 9.30 9.37 17.74
N LEU A 502 9.11 8.29 16.99
CA LEU A 502 9.55 8.22 15.59
C LEU A 502 8.85 9.29 14.74
N ASN A 503 7.55 9.49 14.95
CA ASN A 503 6.81 10.55 14.26
C ASN A 503 7.36 11.96 14.57
N GLU A 504 7.78 12.22 15.82
CA GLU A 504 8.44 13.49 16.18
C GLU A 504 9.79 13.69 15.48
N PHE A 505 10.54 12.63 15.18
CA PHE A 505 11.74 12.73 14.33
C PHE A 505 11.39 13.01 12.87
N ARG A 506 10.31 12.40 12.34
CA ARG A 506 9.82 12.64 10.97
C ARG A 506 9.30 14.06 10.76
N LYS A 507 8.58 14.63 11.73
CA LYS A 507 8.08 16.02 11.69
C LYS A 507 9.18 17.07 11.51
N LYS A 508 10.41 16.77 11.93
CA LYS A 508 11.57 17.66 11.77
C LYS A 508 12.16 17.61 10.35
N GLN A 509 11.80 16.60 9.56
CA GLN A 509 12.32 16.43 8.21
C GLN A 509 11.61 17.39 7.24
N LYS A 510 12.38 17.96 6.33
CA LYS A 510 11.86 18.84 5.28
C LYS A 510 10.81 18.10 4.43
N ASN A 511 9.76 18.83 4.02
CA ASN A 511 8.66 18.37 3.18
C ASN A 511 7.75 17.32 3.82
N PHE A 512 7.86 17.00 5.11
CA PHE A 512 6.98 16.05 5.77
C PHE A 512 5.52 16.55 5.80
N MET A 513 4.59 15.69 5.39
CA MET A 513 3.17 15.98 5.25
C MET A 513 2.27 15.12 6.14
N GLY A 514 2.84 14.17 6.90
CA GLY A 514 2.09 13.25 7.77
C GLY A 514 2.58 11.82 7.66
N GLN A 515 1.96 10.90 8.39
CA GLN A 515 2.24 9.48 8.27
C GLN A 515 1.58 8.90 7.00
N ALA A 516 2.17 7.86 6.42
CA ALA A 516 1.66 7.18 5.24
C ALA A 516 0.59 6.11 5.55
N TYR A 517 0.55 5.64 6.79
CA TYR A 517 -0.44 4.71 7.34
C TYR A 517 -0.37 4.73 8.86
N GLU A 518 -1.28 4.03 9.53
CA GLU A 518 -1.25 3.88 10.98
C GLU A 518 -0.02 3.05 11.40
N PRO A 519 0.92 3.60 12.21
CA PRO A 519 2.19 2.95 12.49
C PRO A 519 2.02 1.70 13.36
N ILE A 520 2.67 0.62 12.97
CA ILE A 520 2.78 -0.61 13.74
C ILE A 520 4.06 -0.49 14.58
N SER A 521 3.89 -0.50 15.90
CA SER A 521 4.98 -0.50 16.87
C SER A 521 4.64 -1.58 17.87
N ALA A 522 5.38 -2.67 17.86
CA ALA A 522 4.93 -3.92 18.46
C ALA A 522 6.11 -4.67 19.07
N SER A 523 5.94 -5.20 20.29
CA SER A 523 6.94 -6.02 20.98
C SER A 523 6.35 -7.39 21.33
N GLY A 524 7.16 -8.45 21.20
CA GLY A 524 6.76 -9.79 21.61
C GLY A 524 5.46 -10.23 20.94
N PRO A 525 4.46 -10.75 21.68
CA PRO A 525 3.22 -11.28 21.11
C PRO A 525 2.48 -10.31 20.17
N ASN A 526 2.55 -9.00 20.42
CA ASN A 526 1.94 -7.99 19.56
C ASN A 526 2.62 -7.93 18.18
N ALA A 527 3.93 -8.20 18.11
CA ALA A 527 4.66 -8.23 16.84
C ALA A 527 4.29 -9.46 15.98
N ALA A 528 3.64 -10.48 16.57
CA ALA A 528 3.07 -11.61 15.82
C ALA A 528 1.75 -11.26 15.11
N LEU A 529 1.22 -10.05 15.30
CA LEU A 529 0.02 -9.57 14.63
C LEU A 529 0.43 -8.61 13.50
N PRO A 530 0.28 -8.99 12.22
CA PRO A 530 0.85 -8.23 11.11
C PRO A 530 0.48 -6.75 11.09
N HIS A 531 -0.77 -6.42 11.46
CA HIS A 531 -1.36 -5.07 11.41
C HIS A 531 -1.74 -4.54 12.81
N TYR A 532 -1.00 -4.90 13.86
CA TYR A 532 -1.22 -4.35 15.21
C TYR A 532 -0.94 -2.84 15.29
N SER A 533 -1.84 -2.10 15.93
CA SER A 533 -1.61 -0.69 16.25
C SER A 533 -1.78 -0.44 17.75
N ALA A 534 -0.69 0.03 18.38
CA ALA A 534 -0.67 0.39 19.78
C ALA A 534 -1.53 1.63 20.05
N LYS A 535 -2.42 1.56 21.04
CA LYS A 535 -3.24 2.70 21.48
C LYS A 535 -2.70 3.26 22.80
N LYS A 536 -2.74 4.58 22.95
CA LYS A 536 -2.15 5.29 24.11
C LYS A 536 -2.51 4.71 25.49
N ARG A 537 -3.74 4.20 25.65
CA ARG A 537 -4.24 3.69 26.94
C ARG A 537 -3.97 2.20 27.17
N THR A 538 -3.74 1.42 26.13
CA THR A 538 -3.66 -0.05 26.19
C THR A 538 -2.33 -0.59 25.64
N ALA A 539 -1.41 0.29 25.27
CA ALA A 539 -0.12 -0.11 24.69
C ALA A 539 0.73 -0.85 25.72
N SER A 540 1.31 -1.97 25.29
CA SER A 540 2.23 -2.75 26.12
C SER A 540 3.58 -2.03 26.27
N MET A 541 4.31 -2.37 27.32
CA MET A 541 5.72 -1.99 27.45
C MET A 541 6.56 -2.77 26.45
N ILE A 542 7.61 -2.15 25.91
CA ILE A 542 8.57 -2.84 25.05
C ILE A 542 9.37 -3.82 25.90
N ASP A 543 9.29 -5.11 25.57
CA ASP A 543 10.10 -6.14 26.20
C ASP A 543 11.50 -6.16 25.58
N ARG A 544 12.53 -6.03 26.43
CA ARG A 544 13.93 -6.01 26.01
C ARG A 544 14.44 -7.40 25.59
N ASN A 545 13.76 -8.48 25.99
CA ASN A 545 14.13 -9.87 25.70
C ASN A 545 13.38 -10.45 24.51
N LEU A 546 12.42 -9.73 23.93
CA LEU A 546 11.67 -10.16 22.76
C LEU A 546 11.91 -9.22 21.57
N PRO A 547 11.65 -9.65 20.32
CA PRO A 547 11.72 -8.78 19.16
C PRO A 547 10.80 -7.56 19.31
N TYR A 548 11.30 -6.39 18.91
CA TYR A 548 10.54 -5.17 18.70
C TYR A 548 10.50 -4.85 17.21
N LEU A 549 9.29 -4.82 16.65
CA LEU A 549 9.00 -4.50 15.26
C LEU A 549 8.44 -3.08 15.19
N ASN A 550 9.03 -2.25 14.34
CA ASN A 550 8.44 -0.99 13.93
C ASN A 550 8.26 -1.00 12.41
N ASP A 551 7.00 -0.89 11.98
CA ASP A 551 6.61 -0.68 10.60
C ASP A 551 5.83 0.63 10.50
N SER A 552 6.44 1.61 9.83
CA SER A 552 5.87 2.92 9.70
C SER A 552 6.49 3.72 8.56
N GLY A 553 5.70 4.63 8.01
CA GLY A 553 6.06 5.42 6.83
C GLY A 553 5.67 6.89 6.94
N GLY A 554 6.38 7.75 6.20
CA GLY A 554 6.10 9.18 6.09
C GLY A 554 5.62 9.56 4.69
N GLN A 555 4.64 10.46 4.62
CA GLN A 555 4.31 11.22 3.42
C GLN A 555 5.19 12.46 3.34
N TYR A 556 5.80 12.68 2.19
CA TYR A 556 6.56 13.86 1.86
C TYR A 556 6.05 14.46 0.55
N LEU A 557 6.17 15.78 0.34
CA LEU A 557 5.75 16.42 -0.92
C LEU A 557 6.39 15.79 -2.18
N ASP A 558 7.57 15.21 -2.01
CA ASP A 558 8.38 14.56 -3.04
C ASP A 558 8.41 13.02 -2.94
N GLY A 559 7.59 12.37 -2.08
CA GLY A 559 7.55 10.91 -2.04
C GLY A 559 6.77 10.31 -0.87
N THR A 560 6.50 9.01 -0.95
CA THR A 560 5.91 8.21 0.14
C THR A 560 6.93 7.17 0.58
N CYS A 561 7.10 7.02 1.91
CA CYS A 561 8.03 6.06 2.48
C CYS A 561 7.27 4.93 3.20
N ASP A 562 7.82 3.73 3.13
CA ASP A 562 7.36 2.53 3.81
C ASP A 562 8.59 1.74 4.29
N THR A 563 8.66 1.43 5.59
CA THR A 563 9.85 0.82 6.18
C THR A 563 9.53 0.10 7.48
N THR A 564 9.61 -1.22 7.43
CA THR A 564 9.72 -2.09 8.60
C THR A 564 11.16 -2.42 9.00
N ARG A 565 11.47 -2.28 10.29
CA ARG A 565 12.64 -2.91 10.93
C ARG A 565 12.23 -3.66 12.19
N THR A 566 12.80 -4.85 12.36
CA THR A 566 12.72 -5.60 13.62
C THR A 566 14.10 -5.61 14.29
N VAL A 567 14.15 -5.24 15.57
CA VAL A 567 15.35 -5.19 16.41
C VAL A 567 15.13 -5.95 17.71
N HIS A 568 16.21 -6.25 18.42
CA HIS A 568 16.21 -6.87 19.75
C HIS A 568 17.15 -6.08 20.67
N PHE A 569 16.75 -5.86 21.93
CA PHE A 569 17.50 -5.01 22.87
C PHE A 569 18.32 -5.78 23.91
N GLY A 570 18.14 -7.09 24.00
CA GLY A 570 18.84 -7.98 24.93
C GLY A 570 19.53 -9.13 24.19
N ARG A 571 19.33 -10.36 24.67
CA ARG A 571 19.89 -11.57 24.06
C ARG A 571 18.78 -12.40 23.41
N PRO A 572 18.69 -12.47 22.06
CA PRO A 572 17.71 -13.31 21.39
C PRO A 572 18.03 -14.80 21.59
N ASP A 573 16.98 -15.63 21.59
CA ASP A 573 17.13 -17.09 21.61
C ASP A 573 17.40 -17.66 20.20
N ASN A 574 17.67 -18.97 20.12
CA ASN A 574 18.01 -19.62 18.86
C ASN A 574 16.83 -19.64 17.86
N GLU A 575 15.59 -19.78 18.35
CA GLU A 575 14.39 -19.84 17.52
C GLU A 575 14.14 -18.49 16.82
N MET A 576 14.26 -17.39 17.58
CA MET A 576 14.19 -16.03 17.06
C MET A 576 15.29 -15.77 16.01
N CYS A 577 16.52 -16.21 16.29
CA CYS A 577 17.64 -16.00 15.38
C CYS A 577 17.46 -16.77 14.06
N GLU A 578 17.01 -18.02 14.12
CA GLU A 578 16.74 -18.84 12.94
C GLU A 578 15.62 -18.24 12.08
N ALA A 579 14.51 -17.85 12.69
CA ALA A 579 13.40 -17.21 11.99
C ALA A 579 13.83 -15.87 11.34
N TYR A 580 14.54 -15.01 12.08
CA TYR A 580 15.00 -13.70 11.58
C TYR A 580 15.94 -13.86 10.40
N THR A 581 16.84 -14.84 10.48
CA THR A 581 17.77 -15.13 9.40
C THR A 581 17.05 -15.61 8.15
N ARG A 582 15.98 -16.41 8.28
CA ARG A 582 15.17 -16.85 7.13
C ARG A 582 14.41 -15.71 6.46
N VAL A 583 13.82 -14.83 7.26
CA VAL A 583 13.16 -13.62 6.76
C VAL A 583 14.18 -12.75 6.01
N LEU A 584 15.38 -12.57 6.57
CA LEU A 584 16.47 -11.84 5.93
C LEU A 584 16.91 -12.50 4.62
N GLN A 585 17.07 -13.82 4.57
CA GLN A 585 17.41 -14.53 3.34
C GLN A 585 16.37 -14.31 2.24
N GLY A 586 15.08 -14.33 2.58
CA GLY A 586 14.01 -14.01 1.65
C GLY A 586 14.11 -12.58 1.11
N HIS A 587 14.40 -11.62 1.99
CA HIS A 587 14.58 -10.21 1.63
C HIS A 587 15.77 -10.03 0.67
N ILE A 588 16.92 -10.61 0.99
CA ILE A 588 18.14 -10.55 0.16
C ILE A 588 17.90 -11.19 -1.21
N ALA A 589 17.20 -12.34 -1.25
CA ALA A 589 16.94 -13.07 -2.48
C ALA A 589 16.15 -12.25 -3.50
N ILE A 590 15.23 -11.39 -3.05
CA ILE A 590 14.54 -10.45 -3.94
C ILE A 590 15.43 -9.26 -4.30
N ASP A 591 16.05 -8.60 -3.31
CA ASP A 591 16.88 -7.41 -3.53
C ASP A 591 17.98 -7.64 -4.58
N GLN A 592 18.59 -8.83 -4.57
CA GLN A 592 19.66 -9.22 -5.51
C GLN A 592 19.16 -9.85 -6.82
N ALA A 593 17.85 -10.00 -7.02
CA ALA A 593 17.32 -10.70 -8.18
C ALA A 593 17.64 -9.97 -9.50
N ILE A 594 18.10 -10.72 -10.49
CA ILE A 594 18.21 -10.30 -11.89
C ILE A 594 17.28 -11.18 -12.72
N PHE A 595 16.36 -10.56 -13.45
CA PHE A 595 15.25 -11.26 -14.13
C PHE A 595 14.97 -10.67 -15.52
N PRO A 596 14.41 -11.44 -16.46
CA PRO A 596 14.08 -10.93 -17.77
C PRO A 596 12.83 -10.05 -17.76
N LYS A 597 12.74 -9.12 -18.71
CA LYS A 597 11.52 -8.35 -19.00
C LYS A 597 10.33 -9.28 -19.22
N GLY A 598 9.14 -8.83 -18.81
CA GLY A 598 7.93 -9.64 -18.82
C GLY A 598 7.70 -10.46 -17.54
N THR A 599 8.70 -10.53 -16.64
CA THR A 599 8.52 -11.18 -15.33
C THR A 599 7.65 -10.33 -14.41
N SER A 600 6.65 -10.94 -13.80
CA SER A 600 5.75 -10.32 -12.81
C SER A 600 6.25 -10.52 -11.39
N GLY A 601 5.79 -9.68 -10.46
CA GLY A 601 6.08 -9.85 -9.03
C GLY A 601 5.60 -11.20 -8.49
N TYR A 602 4.44 -11.69 -8.94
CA TYR A 602 3.93 -13.03 -8.60
C TYR A 602 4.93 -14.16 -8.88
N GLN A 603 5.72 -14.05 -9.95
CA GLN A 603 6.74 -15.07 -10.27
C GLN A 603 7.98 -14.98 -9.38
N LEU A 604 8.25 -13.81 -8.78
CA LEU A 604 9.39 -13.58 -7.91
C LEU A 604 9.06 -13.85 -6.42
N ASP A 605 7.78 -13.81 -6.02
CA ASP A 605 7.32 -14.00 -4.63
C ASP A 605 7.90 -15.25 -3.95
N VAL A 606 8.06 -16.35 -4.70
CA VAL A 606 8.65 -17.60 -4.20
C VAL A 606 10.08 -17.43 -3.65
N LEU A 607 10.86 -16.47 -4.16
CA LEU A 607 12.23 -16.23 -3.71
C LEU A 607 12.25 -15.76 -2.25
N ALA A 608 11.29 -14.94 -1.84
CA ALA A 608 11.16 -14.46 -0.47
C ALA A 608 10.69 -15.56 0.51
N ARG A 609 9.91 -16.52 0.02
CA ARG A 609 9.33 -17.60 0.84
C ARG A 609 10.21 -18.83 0.98
N LYS A 610 11.07 -19.08 -0.01
CA LYS A 610 11.86 -20.32 -0.14
C LYS A 610 12.62 -20.69 1.13
N ALA A 611 13.19 -19.72 1.85
CA ALA A 611 13.97 -19.98 3.07
C ALA A 611 13.09 -20.46 4.23
N LEU A 612 11.89 -19.88 4.39
CA LEU A 612 10.91 -20.28 5.40
C LEU A 612 10.28 -21.64 5.08
N TRP A 613 9.93 -21.87 3.82
CA TRP A 613 9.29 -23.12 3.38
C TRP A 613 10.14 -24.38 3.61
N LYS A 614 11.47 -24.26 3.64
CA LYS A 614 12.37 -25.38 3.96
C LYS A 614 12.07 -26.00 5.33
N ASP A 615 11.52 -25.21 6.26
CA ASP A 615 11.21 -25.62 7.62
C ASP A 615 9.69 -25.71 7.85
N GLY A 616 8.89 -25.65 6.78
CA GLY A 616 7.43 -25.64 6.89
C GLY A 616 6.84 -24.34 7.44
N LEU A 617 7.60 -23.24 7.47
CA LEU A 617 7.16 -21.92 7.94
C LEU A 617 6.64 -21.07 6.78
N ASN A 618 5.76 -20.10 7.03
CA ASN A 618 5.26 -19.16 6.02
C ASN A 618 4.74 -17.85 6.66
N TYR A 619 4.33 -16.87 5.84
CA TYR A 619 3.63 -15.65 6.26
C TYR A 619 2.36 -15.42 5.41
N GLY A 620 1.28 -14.97 6.07
CA GLY A 620 -0.07 -14.85 5.51
C GLY A 620 -0.38 -13.56 4.74
N HIS A 621 0.63 -12.90 4.16
CA HIS A 621 0.47 -11.71 3.32
C HIS A 621 1.37 -11.78 2.08
N GLY A 622 1.19 -10.87 1.12
CA GLY A 622 2.05 -10.75 -0.06
C GLY A 622 3.47 -10.32 0.31
N THR A 623 4.47 -10.64 -0.53
CA THR A 623 5.87 -10.24 -0.29
C THR A 623 6.10 -8.73 -0.43
N GLY A 624 5.18 -8.00 -1.05
CA GLY A 624 5.23 -6.55 -1.13
C GLY A 624 4.28 -6.00 -2.18
N HIS A 625 4.15 -4.68 -2.21
CA HIS A 625 3.19 -3.93 -3.01
C HIS A 625 3.85 -2.73 -3.69
N GLY A 626 3.24 -2.24 -4.78
CA GLY A 626 3.59 -0.95 -5.32
C GLY A 626 3.20 0.17 -4.36
N PHE A 627 3.78 1.35 -4.53
CA PHE A 627 3.41 2.55 -3.77
C PHE A 627 3.67 3.82 -4.57
N GLY A 628 2.93 4.88 -4.26
CA GLY A 628 2.88 6.09 -5.07
C GLY A 628 3.88 7.17 -4.68
N SER A 629 3.99 8.20 -5.52
CA SER A 629 4.80 9.40 -5.26
C SER A 629 3.92 10.48 -4.59
N PHE A 630 4.02 10.57 -3.26
CA PHE A 630 3.12 11.39 -2.43
C PHE A 630 1.65 11.04 -2.70
N LEU A 631 1.33 9.75 -2.65
CA LEU A 631 0.01 9.17 -2.96
C LEU A 631 -0.26 8.04 -1.95
N THR A 632 -0.93 6.95 -2.36
CA THR A 632 -1.18 5.81 -1.48
C THR A 632 0.10 5.03 -1.22
N VAL A 633 0.21 4.48 -0.01
CA VAL A 633 1.28 3.53 0.34
C VAL A 633 1.07 2.18 -0.35
N HIS A 634 -0.18 1.80 -0.63
CA HIS A 634 -0.49 0.65 -1.47
C HIS A 634 -0.99 1.15 -2.82
N GLU A 635 -0.22 0.89 -3.88
CA GLU A 635 -0.51 1.31 -5.25
C GLU A 635 -0.40 0.10 -6.18
N GLY A 636 -1.44 -0.12 -6.99
CA GLY A 636 -1.43 -1.07 -8.09
C GLY A 636 -0.89 -0.48 -9.40
N PRO A 637 -0.84 -1.26 -10.48
CA PRO A 637 -1.32 -2.64 -10.57
C PRO A 637 -0.23 -3.69 -10.29
N HIS A 638 1.04 -3.30 -10.17
CA HIS A 638 2.15 -4.24 -9.89
C HIS A 638 2.31 -4.51 -8.39
N SER A 639 2.53 -5.77 -8.04
CA SER A 639 2.81 -6.23 -6.68
C SER A 639 3.36 -7.66 -6.73
N PHE A 640 3.81 -8.20 -5.60
CA PHE A 640 4.20 -9.63 -5.51
C PHE A 640 3.01 -10.60 -5.54
N SER A 641 1.78 -10.09 -5.52
CA SER A 641 0.56 -10.90 -5.75
C SER A 641 -0.02 -10.69 -7.15
N SER A 642 0.54 -9.77 -7.94
CA SER A 642 0.06 -9.40 -9.27
C SER A 642 0.81 -10.11 -10.37
N ARG A 643 0.07 -10.47 -11.43
CA ARG A 643 0.63 -11.02 -12.67
C ARG A 643 1.03 -9.95 -13.68
N VAL A 644 0.88 -8.67 -13.33
CA VAL A 644 1.36 -7.56 -14.16
C VAL A 644 2.90 -7.60 -14.19
N PRO A 645 3.52 -7.58 -15.38
CA PRO A 645 4.98 -7.52 -15.50
C PRO A 645 5.58 -6.30 -14.81
N LEU A 646 6.74 -6.50 -14.19
CA LEU A 646 7.55 -5.41 -13.65
C LEU A 646 8.31 -4.72 -14.77
N GLU A 647 8.26 -3.38 -14.77
CA GLU A 647 8.87 -2.51 -15.76
C GLU A 647 9.77 -1.46 -15.09
N PRO A 648 10.83 -0.96 -15.77
CA PRO A 648 11.66 0.11 -15.25
C PRO A 648 10.84 1.32 -14.77
N GLY A 649 11.17 1.82 -13.58
CA GLY A 649 10.43 2.90 -12.93
C GLY A 649 9.26 2.43 -12.07
N ASN A 650 8.89 1.14 -12.09
CA ASN A 650 8.07 0.60 -11.02
C ASN A 650 8.82 0.69 -9.69
N VAL A 651 8.10 1.07 -8.65
CA VAL A 651 8.59 1.11 -7.28
C VAL A 651 7.73 0.17 -6.44
N ILE A 652 8.36 -0.70 -5.65
CA ILE A 652 7.71 -1.82 -4.96
C ILE A 652 8.41 -2.09 -3.62
N THR A 653 7.69 -2.49 -2.57
CA THR A 653 8.25 -2.94 -1.30
C THR A 653 8.69 -4.41 -1.37
N ILE A 654 9.64 -4.81 -0.52
CA ILE A 654 9.98 -6.21 -0.22
C ILE A 654 9.97 -6.43 1.28
N GLU A 655 8.96 -7.10 1.79
CA GLU A 655 8.61 -7.14 3.21
C GLU A 655 8.32 -8.55 3.74
N PRO A 656 9.17 -9.57 3.48
CA PRO A 656 8.96 -10.88 4.09
C PRO A 656 8.89 -10.78 5.61
N GLY A 657 8.11 -11.68 6.21
CA GLY A 657 7.93 -11.74 7.65
C GLY A 657 7.76 -13.17 8.17
N PHE A 658 7.73 -13.29 9.48
CA PHE A 658 7.32 -14.51 10.17
C PHE A 658 6.67 -14.14 11.50
N TYR A 659 5.54 -14.78 11.79
CA TYR A 659 4.68 -14.44 12.91
C TYR A 659 4.39 -15.70 13.73
N ASN A 660 4.99 -15.80 14.91
CA ASN A 660 4.81 -16.90 15.86
C ASN A 660 3.71 -16.49 16.84
N GLU A 661 2.46 -16.82 16.49
CA GLU A 661 1.26 -16.35 17.19
C GLU A 661 1.36 -16.51 18.71
N GLY A 662 1.02 -15.44 19.44
CA GLY A 662 1.09 -15.40 20.90
C GLY A 662 2.50 -15.35 21.50
N ARG A 663 3.56 -15.34 20.69
CA ARG A 663 4.96 -15.33 21.16
C ARG A 663 5.73 -14.10 20.68
N TRP A 664 5.97 -13.99 19.37
CA TRP A 664 6.73 -12.91 18.75
C TRP A 664 6.59 -12.91 17.23
N GLY A 665 6.90 -11.78 16.58
CA GLY A 665 6.95 -11.70 15.13
C GLY A 665 8.01 -10.73 14.64
N MET A 666 8.26 -10.79 13.34
CA MET A 666 9.33 -10.04 12.68
C MET A 666 8.99 -9.82 11.21
N ARG A 667 9.44 -8.68 10.70
CA ARG A 667 9.38 -8.31 9.28
C ARG A 667 10.58 -7.42 8.95
N ILE A 668 11.08 -7.55 7.72
CA ILE A 668 12.17 -6.73 7.19
C ILE A 668 11.73 -6.18 5.85
N GLU A 669 11.56 -4.87 5.78
CA GLU A 669 11.00 -4.22 4.62
C GLU A 669 11.91 -3.19 3.99
N SER A 670 11.94 -3.13 2.67
CA SER A 670 12.58 -2.02 1.94
C SER A 670 11.88 -1.74 0.64
N ALA A 671 11.98 -0.50 0.19
CA ALA A 671 11.54 -0.07 -1.12
C ALA A 671 12.61 -0.29 -2.20
N LEU A 672 12.18 -0.82 -3.33
CA LEU A 672 12.99 -1.11 -4.50
C LEU A 672 12.43 -0.40 -5.73
N VAL A 673 13.32 0.07 -6.60
CA VAL A 673 13.02 0.55 -7.95
C VAL A 673 13.46 -0.50 -8.95
N VAL A 674 12.57 -0.89 -9.86
CA VAL A 674 12.94 -1.74 -11.00
C VAL A 674 13.79 -0.92 -11.97
N THR A 675 14.98 -1.44 -12.30
CA THR A 675 15.95 -0.77 -13.18
C THR A 675 16.54 -1.78 -14.17
N PRO A 676 17.08 -1.33 -15.33
CA PRO A 676 17.79 -2.21 -16.25
C PRO A 676 19.03 -2.84 -15.61
N ALA A 677 19.23 -4.14 -15.82
CA ALA A 677 20.40 -4.87 -15.36
C ALA A 677 21.38 -5.11 -16.50
N ARG A 678 22.69 -5.00 -16.22
CA ARG A 678 23.74 -5.47 -17.11
C ARG A 678 24.12 -6.89 -16.74
N THR A 679 24.03 -7.81 -17.70
CA THR A 679 24.42 -9.21 -17.52
C THR A 679 25.59 -9.55 -18.44
N ARG A 680 26.31 -10.65 -18.14
CA ARG A 680 27.44 -11.10 -18.98
C ARG A 680 26.98 -11.66 -20.33
N GLY A 681 25.76 -12.20 -20.38
CA GLY A 681 25.15 -12.75 -21.60
C GLY A 681 24.15 -11.78 -22.22
N SER A 682 23.57 -12.18 -23.36
CA SER A 682 22.63 -11.35 -24.13
C SER A 682 21.39 -12.15 -24.60
N PHE A 683 21.01 -13.21 -23.89
CA PHE A 683 19.81 -13.99 -24.23
C PHE A 683 18.55 -13.09 -24.19
N GLY A 684 17.86 -13.00 -25.34
CA GLY A 684 16.73 -12.08 -25.54
C GLY A 684 17.12 -10.62 -25.83
N GLY A 685 18.40 -10.31 -26.00
CA GLY A 685 18.94 -8.97 -26.28
C GLY A 685 19.59 -8.28 -25.06
N GLU A 686 20.44 -7.28 -25.32
CA GLU A 686 21.23 -6.58 -24.29
C GLU A 686 20.36 -5.84 -23.24
N ASN A 687 19.15 -5.44 -23.62
CA ASN A 687 18.23 -4.69 -22.77
C ASN A 687 17.09 -5.56 -22.21
N ASN A 688 17.25 -6.88 -22.19
CA ASN A 688 16.21 -7.80 -21.75
C ASN A 688 16.19 -8.05 -20.24
N TRP A 689 17.19 -7.58 -19.49
CA TRP A 689 17.35 -7.91 -18.08
C TRP A 689 17.06 -6.70 -17.17
N LEU A 690 16.44 -6.98 -16.04
CA LEU A 690 16.04 -6.04 -15.01
C LEU A 690 16.62 -6.49 -13.65
N CYS A 691 16.80 -5.54 -12.75
CA CYS A 691 17.18 -5.74 -11.35
C CYS A 691 16.52 -4.67 -10.48
N PHE A 692 16.86 -4.65 -9.20
CA PHE A 692 16.34 -3.68 -8.24
C PHE A 692 17.42 -2.70 -7.76
N GLU A 693 17.01 -1.45 -7.56
CA GLU A 693 17.75 -0.44 -6.80
C GLU A 693 17.00 -0.17 -5.50
N ARG A 694 17.63 -0.42 -4.35
CA ARG A 694 17.03 -0.14 -3.05
C ARG A 694 17.11 1.34 -2.65
N LEU A 695 15.96 1.87 -2.24
CA LEU A 695 15.78 3.23 -1.73
C LEU A 695 15.95 3.33 -0.21
N THR A 696 15.43 2.35 0.54
CA THR A 696 15.43 2.39 2.00
C THR A 696 16.85 2.43 2.57
N ALA A 697 17.15 3.52 3.27
CA ALA A 697 18.42 3.75 3.94
C ALA A 697 18.25 3.65 5.46
N VAL A 698 18.03 2.43 5.96
CA VAL A 698 18.00 2.11 7.41
C VAL A 698 18.79 0.83 7.65
N PRO A 699 19.77 0.82 8.58
CA PRO A 699 20.53 -0.39 8.90
C PRO A 699 19.63 -1.56 9.30
N ILE A 700 20.06 -2.79 9.01
CA ILE A 700 19.46 -4.03 9.49
C ILE A 700 20.29 -4.51 10.67
N GLN A 701 19.69 -4.68 11.84
CA GLN A 701 20.40 -5.09 13.04
C GLN A 701 20.92 -6.52 12.90
N THR A 702 22.21 -6.73 13.11
CA THR A 702 22.85 -8.04 12.89
C THR A 702 22.75 -8.99 14.08
N ARG A 703 22.25 -8.52 15.23
CA ARG A 703 22.20 -9.26 16.51
C ARG A 703 21.41 -10.57 16.43
N MET A 704 20.26 -10.57 15.74
CA MET A 704 19.42 -11.76 15.53
C MET A 704 19.85 -12.61 14.33
N VAL A 705 20.93 -12.23 13.62
CA VAL A 705 21.35 -12.95 12.41
C VAL A 705 22.28 -14.10 12.79
N LYS A 706 21.94 -15.32 12.36
CA LYS A 706 22.73 -16.52 12.58
C LYS A 706 23.74 -16.69 11.46
N ASP A 707 24.99 -16.31 11.74
CA ASP A 707 26.11 -16.31 10.77
C ASP A 707 26.27 -17.64 10.01
N SER A 708 26.07 -18.77 10.68
CA SER A 708 26.23 -20.10 10.08
C SER A 708 25.17 -20.45 9.04
N MET A 709 24.06 -19.70 8.98
CA MET A 709 22.96 -19.91 8.03
C MET A 709 23.11 -19.09 6.75
N LEU A 710 23.98 -18.07 6.75
CA LEU A 710 24.17 -17.19 5.61
C LEU A 710 25.26 -17.69 4.66
N THR A 711 25.03 -17.53 3.36
CA THR A 711 26.09 -17.68 2.34
C THR A 711 27.11 -16.55 2.44
N LYS A 712 28.26 -16.69 1.75
CA LYS A 712 29.28 -15.62 1.73
C LYS A 712 28.71 -14.34 1.09
N GLU A 713 27.90 -14.51 0.06
CA GLU A 713 27.26 -13.44 -0.69
C GLU A 713 26.22 -12.70 0.17
N GLU A 714 25.42 -13.43 0.95
CA GLU A 714 24.44 -12.85 1.88
C GLU A 714 25.12 -12.06 3.01
N LYS A 715 26.22 -12.58 3.58
CA LYS A 715 27.03 -11.86 4.58
C LYS A 715 27.61 -10.57 4.03
N MET A 716 28.14 -10.63 2.81
CA MET A 716 28.71 -9.47 2.13
C MET A 716 27.64 -8.42 1.84
N TRP A 717 26.48 -8.83 1.33
CA TRP A 717 25.34 -7.93 1.09
C TRP A 717 24.90 -7.20 2.35
N LEU A 718 24.82 -7.90 3.50
CA LEU A 718 24.38 -7.29 4.76
C LEU A 718 25.37 -6.23 5.25
N LYS A 719 26.67 -6.55 5.17
CA LYS A 719 27.74 -5.61 5.50
C LYS A 719 27.72 -4.38 4.58
N GLU A 720 27.61 -4.60 3.27
CA GLU A 720 27.54 -3.52 2.28
C GLU A 720 26.31 -2.63 2.46
N HIS A 721 25.15 -3.22 2.78
CA HIS A 721 23.92 -2.47 3.08
C HIS A 721 24.11 -1.54 4.28
N ASN A 722 24.57 -2.09 5.41
CA ASN A 722 24.74 -1.29 6.62
C ASN A 722 25.83 -0.22 6.45
N GLN A 723 26.91 -0.52 5.73
CA GLN A 723 27.93 0.49 5.38
C GLN A 723 27.37 1.60 4.48
N LYS A 724 26.59 1.23 3.45
CA LYS A 724 25.92 2.21 2.58
C LYS A 724 24.96 3.11 3.38
N CYS A 725 24.24 2.55 4.36
CA CYS A 725 23.42 3.35 5.27
C CYS A 725 24.28 4.34 6.08
N TYR A 726 25.42 3.91 6.61
CA TYR A 726 26.36 4.81 7.29
C TYR A 726 26.80 5.96 6.36
N ASP A 727 27.29 5.64 5.16
CA ASP A 727 27.83 6.60 4.21
C ASP A 727 26.79 7.65 3.77
N LEU A 728 25.54 7.22 3.56
CA LEU A 728 24.45 8.09 3.14
C LEU A 728 23.93 8.99 4.27
N LEU A 729 23.79 8.45 5.49
CA LEU A 729 23.06 9.12 6.56
C LEU A 729 23.96 9.93 7.50
N ALA A 730 25.20 9.49 7.74
CA ALA A 730 26.13 10.16 8.65
C ALA A 730 26.31 11.67 8.38
N PRO A 731 26.36 12.15 7.12
CA PRO A 731 26.45 13.59 6.83
C PRO A 731 25.31 14.44 7.40
N TYR A 732 24.13 13.85 7.61
CA TYR A 732 22.91 14.52 8.06
C TYR A 732 22.66 14.43 9.57
N MET A 733 23.53 13.73 10.31
CA MET A 733 23.41 13.50 11.76
C MET A 733 24.61 14.03 12.56
N LYS A 734 25.40 14.96 11.99
CA LYS A 734 26.59 15.51 12.64
C LYS A 734 26.29 16.15 14.00
N ASP A 735 25.10 16.72 14.15
CA ASP A 735 24.64 17.40 15.37
C ASP A 735 23.98 16.44 16.39
N ASP A 736 23.68 15.18 16.02
CA ASP A 736 23.21 14.13 16.93
C ASP A 736 24.33 13.10 17.13
N LYS A 737 25.28 13.41 18.02
CA LYS A 737 26.43 12.56 18.32
C LYS A 737 26.03 11.14 18.73
N ARG A 738 24.90 10.98 19.42
CA ARG A 738 24.36 9.68 19.84
C ARG A 738 23.93 8.87 18.62
N ALA A 739 23.14 9.45 17.73
CA ALA A 739 22.71 8.76 16.50
C ALA A 739 23.90 8.41 15.60
N LEU A 740 24.89 9.30 15.48
CA LEU A 740 26.10 9.03 14.68
C LEU A 740 26.95 7.89 15.27
N LYS A 741 27.13 7.86 16.60
CA LYS A 741 27.83 6.76 17.29
C LYS A 741 27.10 5.44 17.10
N TRP A 742 25.77 5.45 17.27
CA TRP A 742 24.92 4.29 17.06
C TRP A 742 25.01 3.77 15.63
N LEU A 743 24.87 4.64 14.63
CA LEU A 743 24.92 4.26 13.22
C LEU A 743 26.27 3.65 12.82
N ARG A 744 27.38 4.24 13.28
CA ARG A 744 28.72 3.68 13.07
C ARG A 744 28.85 2.30 13.71
N ARG A 745 28.35 2.13 14.94
CA ARG A 745 28.39 0.84 15.62
C ARG A 745 27.61 -0.21 14.83
N GLU A 746 26.40 0.10 14.37
CA GLU A 746 25.59 -0.85 13.60
C GLU A 746 26.15 -1.13 12.17
N SER A 747 26.94 -0.23 11.59
CA SER A 747 27.68 -0.50 10.34
C SER A 747 28.89 -1.41 10.55
N ASP A 748 29.58 -1.25 11.68
CA ASP A 748 30.82 -1.98 11.98
C ASP A 748 30.55 -3.30 12.72
N ARG A 749 29.31 -3.53 13.19
CA ARG A 749 28.91 -4.69 13.98
C ARG A 749 29.09 -6.01 13.20
N GLY A 750 29.68 -7.01 13.86
CA GLY A 750 29.72 -8.39 13.34
C GLY A 750 28.33 -9.04 13.25
N ILE A 751 28.25 -10.18 12.56
CA ILE A 751 27.00 -10.93 12.43
C ILE A 751 26.75 -11.78 13.69
N GLY A 752 25.54 -11.68 14.25
CA GLY A 752 25.12 -12.40 15.45
C GLY A 752 25.51 -11.71 16.75
N LEU A 753 25.44 -12.47 17.84
CA LEU A 753 25.92 -12.04 19.14
C LEU A 753 27.44 -12.06 19.19
N ALA A 754 28.04 -11.07 19.85
CA ALA A 754 29.47 -11.09 20.13
C ALA A 754 29.84 -12.35 20.93
N ASN A 755 30.91 -13.04 20.54
CA ASN A 755 31.42 -14.18 21.29
C ASN A 755 31.77 -13.75 22.72
N PRO A 756 31.48 -14.57 23.75
CA PRO A 756 31.95 -14.29 25.10
C PRO A 756 33.47 -14.11 25.09
N GLY A 757 33.96 -13.07 25.77
CA GLY A 757 35.38 -12.90 26.00
C GLY A 757 35.94 -14.02 26.90
N PRO A 758 37.27 -14.07 27.08
CA PRO A 758 37.89 -14.98 28.05
C PRO A 758 37.23 -14.84 29.43
N GLY A 759 36.73 -15.95 29.98
CA GLY A 759 35.96 -15.95 31.25
C GLY A 759 34.44 -16.01 31.10
N GLY A 760 33.91 -16.17 29.88
CA GLY A 760 32.46 -16.37 29.65
C GLY A 760 31.62 -15.09 29.74
N ILE A 761 32.26 -13.93 29.86
CA ILE A 761 31.59 -12.62 29.87
C ILE A 761 31.50 -12.13 28.43
N ALA A 762 30.31 -12.15 27.84
CA ALA A 762 30.02 -11.44 26.60
C ALA A 762 29.64 -9.99 26.96
N ILE A 763 30.54 -9.05 26.70
CA ILE A 763 30.22 -7.62 26.74
C ILE A 763 29.80 -7.22 25.32
N ASP A 764 28.50 -7.22 25.06
CA ASP A 764 27.97 -6.49 23.90
C ASP A 764 27.97 -5.02 24.32
N TRP A 765 28.96 -4.25 23.85
CA TRP A 765 29.05 -2.83 24.18
C TRP A 765 27.81 -2.12 23.62
N GLY A 766 26.85 -1.87 24.51
CA GLY A 766 25.63 -1.10 24.27
C GLY A 766 25.89 0.36 23.95
#